data_AF-A0A257JIS4-F1
#
_entry.id   AF-A0A257JIS4-F1
#
_cell.length_a   1.000
_cell.length_b   1.000
_cell.length_c   1.000
_cell.angle_alpha   90.00
_cell.angle_beta   90.00
_cell.angle_gamma   90.00
#
_symmetry.space_group_name_H-M   'P 1'
#
loop_
_entity.id
_entity.type
_entity.pdbx_description
1 polymer ?
#
loop_
_entity_poly.entity_id
_entity_poly.type
_entity_poly.pdbx_seq_one_letter_code
_entity_poly.pdbx_strand_id
1 'polypeptide(L)'
;NTVSGEDGDVLAVLKFLTSFLNDSAQAIEWIGDLVDDKARLLDPKGNDVFAGRFAPLMQRDAETIYADILRRLFNAEARQRLKLVNLKGSKGELALRVGNAPHFGVINIGDDAGFFKTAEDVDAFDTETDDFGSGLFGTINQEGSKLNVLIGSRKFTEGWSSWRVSTMGLLNMGQGEGSQIIQLFGRGVRLKGKGMSLKRSVTNERPKGMHLERLETLNIFGVRANYMAAFKDYLDGYKDNQIKGFKRTHFPWLYEVPTDFVGKIKQPHATLDLYPRIEALSTKDNATAKVAPDARHKGKLDRAAMAMFDWDAVFLALQEYKLLKTWSNLRLDRQLLIDFCTGSDGWYTLFIPRAELVINGFDDVTKQQGILVQLLTEYTDRFYQALKAGYEGQFYDVAYITDDHGSMLKLYQFEIDATDNGREYETKLKVLRDLVAAGKIGEASQWNAPHMVAISFARHLYYPLMAPDVTGNLPLKMRPLAFDSPSEVQFVRDLEAFYNSSVAKELLAGRSLYLLRNADTQAKGLGFARAGNFYPDFLLWLVDDATGQQWLSFVDPKGIRNLDLNDPKLGLYSEIKERQKELDDPDLILNAFILSYTRYSDLLNVGSAGSRAQLEERHVLFMDDGRDAYLSKLFQLVGA
;
A
#
# COMPACT_ATOMS: atom_id res chain seq x y z
N ASN A 1 12.62 1.30 3.00
CA ASN A 1 13.75 0.36 2.97
C ASN A 1 14.23 0.23 1.53
N THR A 2 15.48 0.66 1.30
CA THR A 2 16.28 0.39 0.10
C THR A 2 16.90 -1.00 0.21
N VAL A 3 17.31 -1.58 -0.91
CA VAL A 3 18.03 -2.87 -0.99
C VAL A 3 19.22 -2.90 0.00
N SER A 4 19.95 -1.78 0.13
CA SER A 4 21.08 -1.63 1.07
C SER A 4 20.72 -1.78 2.56
N GLY A 5 19.48 -1.46 2.96
CA GLY A 5 19.02 -1.64 4.33
C GLY A 5 18.58 -3.08 4.62
N GLU A 6 18.04 -3.77 3.61
CA GLU A 6 17.59 -5.17 3.73
C GLU A 6 18.79 -6.11 3.91
N ASP A 7 19.86 -5.91 3.13
CA ASP A 7 21.10 -6.68 3.25
C ASP A 7 21.76 -6.49 4.62
N GLY A 8 21.67 -5.27 5.17
CA GLY A 8 22.14 -4.96 6.52
C GLY A 8 21.43 -5.76 7.61
N ASP A 9 20.11 -5.88 7.52
CA ASP A 9 19.30 -6.62 8.52
C ASP A 9 19.54 -8.13 8.44
N VAL A 10 19.57 -8.70 7.22
CA VAL A 10 19.88 -10.13 7.03
C VAL A 10 21.28 -10.44 7.56
N LEU A 11 22.27 -9.59 7.26
CA LEU A 11 23.63 -9.78 7.76
C LEU A 11 23.71 -9.66 9.29
N ALA A 12 22.93 -8.77 9.91
CA ALA A 12 22.86 -8.67 11.37
C ALA A 12 22.34 -9.96 12.01
N VAL A 13 21.33 -10.61 11.41
CA VAL A 13 20.83 -11.92 11.86
C VAL A 13 21.92 -12.99 11.73
N LEU A 14 22.65 -13.03 10.61
CA LEU A 14 23.75 -13.98 10.43
C LEU A 14 24.85 -13.78 11.46
N LYS A 15 25.25 -12.53 11.73
CA LYS A 15 26.24 -12.20 12.77
C LYS A 15 25.76 -12.62 14.16
N PHE A 16 24.47 -12.46 14.46
CA PHE A 16 23.88 -12.93 15.72
C PHE A 16 23.96 -14.45 15.87
N LEU A 17 23.49 -15.21 14.86
CA LEU A 17 23.57 -16.68 14.86
C LEU A 17 25.02 -17.16 14.98
N THR A 18 25.93 -16.46 14.31
CA THR A 18 27.36 -16.77 14.33
C THR A 18 27.97 -16.51 15.70
N SER A 19 27.63 -15.39 16.34
CA SER A 19 28.06 -15.08 17.70
C SER A 19 27.63 -16.17 18.69
N PHE A 20 26.37 -16.62 18.60
CA PHE A 20 25.85 -17.71 19.42
C PHE A 20 26.63 -19.03 19.26
N LEU A 21 27.06 -19.35 18.04
CA LEU A 21 27.81 -20.59 17.75
C LEU A 21 29.30 -20.49 18.11
N ASN A 22 29.90 -19.32 17.94
CA ASN A 22 31.34 -19.10 18.13
C ASN A 22 31.69 -18.84 19.60
N ASP A 23 30.82 -18.17 20.35
CA ASP A 23 31.01 -17.86 21.77
C ASP A 23 30.02 -18.64 22.65
N SER A 24 30.32 -19.93 22.85
CA SER A 24 29.48 -20.80 23.67
C SER A 24 29.47 -20.38 25.14
N ALA A 25 30.55 -19.79 25.65
CA ALA A 25 30.62 -19.37 27.06
C ALA A 25 29.60 -18.27 27.34
N GLN A 26 29.58 -17.24 26.49
CA GLN A 26 28.61 -16.15 26.63
C GLN A 26 27.18 -16.63 26.39
N ALA A 27 26.95 -17.52 25.42
CA ALA A 27 25.64 -18.09 25.14
C ALA A 27 25.11 -18.92 26.33
N ILE A 28 25.96 -19.75 26.95
CA ILE A 28 25.61 -20.54 28.14
C ILE A 28 25.31 -19.61 29.33
N GLU A 29 26.08 -18.54 29.54
CA GLU A 29 25.78 -17.54 30.57
C GLU A 29 24.38 -16.93 30.38
N TRP A 30 24.05 -16.49 29.16
CA TRP A 30 22.73 -15.92 28.89
C TRP A 30 21.59 -16.93 29.05
N ILE A 31 21.81 -18.18 28.67
CA ILE A 31 20.84 -19.26 28.91
C ILE A 31 20.66 -19.46 30.42
N GLY A 32 21.77 -19.46 31.19
CA GLY A 32 21.76 -19.51 32.65
C GLY A 32 20.90 -18.41 33.27
N ASP A 33 21.13 -17.16 32.88
CA ASP A 33 20.32 -16.04 33.36
C ASP A 33 18.81 -16.22 33.03
N LEU A 34 18.48 -16.77 31.85
CA LEU A 34 17.09 -16.99 31.44
C LEU A 34 16.41 -18.11 32.24
N VAL A 35 17.13 -19.18 32.60
CA VAL A 35 16.57 -20.27 33.43
C VAL A 35 16.53 -19.93 34.91
N ASP A 36 17.40 -19.01 35.37
CA ASP A 36 17.37 -18.46 36.73
C ASP A 36 16.32 -17.34 36.90
N ASP A 37 15.52 -17.06 35.87
CA ASP A 37 14.52 -15.96 35.81
C ASP A 37 15.14 -14.59 36.14
N LYS A 38 16.41 -14.39 35.77
CA LYS A 38 17.14 -13.16 36.05
C LYS A 38 16.79 -12.11 35.02
N ALA A 39 16.30 -10.98 35.50
CA ALA A 39 15.89 -9.87 34.68
C ALA A 39 17.06 -9.24 33.89
N ARG A 40 17.14 -9.53 32.60
CA ARG A 40 18.09 -8.92 31.65
C ARG A 40 17.43 -7.87 30.76
N LEU A 41 16.11 -7.95 30.56
CA LEU A 41 15.36 -7.06 29.68
C LEU A 41 14.15 -6.50 30.44
N LEU A 42 14.26 -5.24 30.86
CA LEU A 42 13.26 -4.57 31.68
C LEU A 42 12.33 -3.72 30.82
N ASP A 43 11.06 -3.68 31.19
CA ASP A 43 10.10 -2.70 30.67
C ASP A 43 10.39 -1.29 31.24
N PRO A 44 9.74 -0.22 30.73
CA PRO A 44 9.92 1.15 31.26
C PRO A 44 9.55 1.33 32.75
N LYS A 45 8.86 0.35 33.35
CA LYS A 45 8.47 0.33 34.77
C LYS A 45 9.43 -0.51 35.62
N GLY A 46 10.48 -1.09 35.02
CA GLY A 46 11.47 -1.91 35.69
C GLY A 46 11.04 -3.37 35.89
N ASN A 47 9.98 -3.84 35.25
CA ASN A 47 9.57 -5.24 35.33
C ASN A 47 10.32 -6.10 34.30
N ASP A 48 10.65 -7.33 34.66
CA ASP A 48 11.19 -8.30 33.71
C ASP A 48 10.15 -8.70 32.66
N VAL A 49 10.46 -8.44 31.40
CA VAL A 49 9.61 -8.76 30.24
C VAL A 49 9.41 -10.28 30.09
N PHE A 50 10.38 -11.09 30.55
CA PHE A 50 10.38 -12.54 30.41
C PHE A 50 10.07 -13.31 31.69
N ALA A 51 9.65 -12.63 32.76
CA ALA A 51 9.32 -13.26 34.04
C ALA A 51 8.47 -14.54 33.88
N GLY A 52 8.99 -15.68 34.34
CA GLY A 52 8.33 -16.98 34.32
C GLY A 52 8.04 -17.55 32.93
N ARG A 53 8.55 -16.96 31.83
CA ARG A 53 8.31 -17.41 30.45
C ARG A 53 8.97 -18.75 30.16
N PHE A 54 10.14 -18.98 30.75
CA PHE A 54 10.97 -20.17 30.52
C PHE A 54 10.77 -21.26 31.59
N ALA A 55 9.69 -21.20 32.37
CA ALA A 55 9.34 -22.21 33.39
C ALA A 55 9.57 -23.68 32.99
N PRO A 56 9.26 -24.13 31.75
CA PRO A 56 9.52 -25.53 31.34
C PRO A 56 11.00 -25.91 31.29
N LEU A 57 11.90 -24.92 31.22
CA LEU A 57 13.35 -25.08 31.11
C LEU A 57 14.09 -24.77 32.43
N MET A 58 13.44 -24.13 33.41
CA MET A 58 14.07 -23.67 34.66
C MET A 58 14.72 -24.78 35.51
N GLN A 59 14.39 -26.05 35.26
CA GLN A 59 14.99 -27.20 35.96
C GLN A 59 16.11 -27.89 35.15
N ARG A 60 16.52 -27.33 34.02
CA ARG A 60 17.58 -27.88 33.17
C ARG A 60 18.82 -27.00 33.23
N ASP A 61 19.99 -27.63 33.22
CA ASP A 61 21.26 -26.93 33.17
C ASP A 61 21.46 -26.22 31.82
N ALA A 62 22.15 -25.07 31.87
CA ALA A 62 22.34 -24.19 30.73
C ALA A 62 23.15 -24.87 29.60
N GLU A 63 24.12 -25.69 29.96
CA GLU A 63 24.94 -26.47 29.03
C GLU A 63 24.10 -27.50 28.25
N THR A 64 23.21 -28.23 28.93
CA THR A 64 22.29 -29.17 28.29
C THR A 64 21.30 -28.45 27.39
N ILE A 65 20.79 -27.29 27.80
CA ILE A 65 19.91 -26.47 26.95
C ILE A 65 20.67 -26.00 25.71
N TYR A 66 21.89 -25.48 25.87
CA TYR A 66 22.74 -25.06 24.75
C TYR A 66 22.97 -26.22 23.77
N ALA A 67 23.34 -27.40 24.25
CA ALA A 67 23.50 -28.60 23.42
C ALA A 67 22.19 -29.02 22.72
N ASP A 68 21.04 -28.87 23.38
CA ASP A 68 19.73 -29.16 22.79
C ASP A 68 19.34 -28.12 21.72
N ILE A 69 19.71 -26.85 21.88
CA ILE A 69 19.54 -25.82 20.84
C ILE A 69 20.38 -26.16 19.61
N LEU A 70 21.65 -26.57 19.77
CA LEU A 70 22.48 -27.00 18.64
C LEU A 70 21.81 -28.13 17.85
N ARG A 71 21.29 -29.15 18.55
CA ARG A 71 20.64 -30.30 17.90
C ARG A 71 19.31 -29.94 17.24
N ARG A 72 18.44 -29.22 17.95
CA ARG A 72 17.05 -28.99 17.51
C ARG A 72 16.89 -27.81 16.57
N LEU A 73 17.64 -26.72 16.79
CA LEU A 73 17.56 -25.51 15.98
C LEU A 73 18.53 -25.58 14.81
N PHE A 74 19.79 -25.96 15.06
CA PHE A 74 20.87 -25.93 14.06
C PHE A 74 21.14 -27.27 13.37
N ASN A 75 20.40 -28.33 13.72
CA ASN A 75 20.60 -29.71 13.24
C ASN A 75 22.02 -30.27 13.48
N ALA A 76 22.74 -29.75 14.48
CA ALA A 76 24.15 -30.08 14.73
C ALA A 76 24.34 -30.77 16.08
N GLU A 77 25.14 -31.85 16.11
CA GLU A 77 25.47 -32.56 17.37
C GLU A 77 26.54 -31.85 18.21
N ALA A 78 27.31 -30.93 17.61
CA ALA A 78 28.36 -30.17 18.26
C ALA A 78 28.53 -28.80 17.61
N ARG A 79 29.16 -27.86 18.34
CA ARG A 79 29.47 -26.54 17.80
C ARG A 79 30.41 -26.64 16.60
N GLN A 80 30.07 -25.96 15.52
CA GLN A 80 30.92 -25.72 14.36
C GLN A 80 30.59 -24.33 13.81
N ARG A 81 31.39 -23.86 12.84
CA ARG A 81 31.15 -22.57 12.19
C ARG A 81 29.86 -22.60 11.36
N LEU A 82 29.15 -21.47 11.36
CA LEU A 82 28.04 -21.25 10.45
C LEU A 82 28.56 -21.22 9.01
N LYS A 83 27.81 -21.82 8.10
CA LYS A 83 28.03 -21.73 6.66
C LYS A 83 26.84 -21.10 5.97
N LEU A 84 27.11 -20.08 5.16
CA LEU A 84 26.18 -19.54 4.17
C LEU A 84 26.42 -20.23 2.83
N VAL A 85 25.42 -20.91 2.30
CA VAL A 85 25.54 -21.71 1.07
C VAL A 85 24.73 -21.06 -0.05
N ASN A 86 25.38 -20.74 -1.15
CA ASN A 86 24.74 -20.25 -2.37
C ASN A 86 24.19 -21.43 -3.19
N LEU A 87 22.88 -21.52 -3.34
CA LEU A 87 22.20 -22.55 -4.11
C LEU A 87 22.05 -22.10 -5.56
N LYS A 88 23.04 -22.35 -6.42
CA LYS A 88 23.02 -21.82 -7.81
C LYS A 88 21.80 -22.27 -8.62
N GLY A 89 21.22 -23.43 -8.29
CA GLY A 89 20.01 -23.95 -8.92
C GLY A 89 18.71 -23.23 -8.52
N SER A 90 18.75 -22.30 -7.56
CA SER A 90 17.56 -21.66 -6.99
C SER A 90 17.74 -20.16 -6.77
N LYS A 91 17.36 -19.37 -7.77
CA LYS A 91 17.44 -17.90 -7.71
C LYS A 91 16.65 -17.33 -6.52
N GLY A 92 17.30 -16.46 -5.77
CA GLY A 92 16.73 -15.78 -4.61
C GLY A 92 16.79 -16.57 -3.31
N GLU A 93 17.50 -17.72 -3.27
CA GLU A 93 17.61 -18.56 -2.08
C GLU A 93 19.07 -18.83 -1.67
N LEU A 94 19.36 -18.69 -0.37
CA LEU A 94 20.61 -19.11 0.25
C LEU A 94 20.30 -20.06 1.42
N ALA A 95 21.12 -21.08 1.62
CA ALA A 95 20.93 -22.03 2.72
C ALA A 95 21.88 -21.75 3.89
N LEU A 96 21.45 -22.13 5.09
CA LEU A 96 22.25 -22.06 6.31
C LEU A 96 22.48 -23.46 6.88
N ARG A 97 23.73 -23.77 7.20
CA ARG A 97 24.11 -25.01 7.89
C ARG A 97 25.26 -24.77 8.87
N VAL A 98 25.45 -25.68 9.82
CA VAL A 98 26.57 -25.65 10.77
C VAL A 98 27.56 -26.74 10.37
N GLY A 99 28.74 -26.33 9.90
CA GLY A 99 29.74 -27.20 9.29
C GLY A 99 29.16 -28.17 8.26
N ASN A 100 29.11 -29.48 8.57
CA ASN A 100 28.57 -30.51 7.67
C ASN A 100 27.15 -31.02 8.02
N ALA A 101 26.47 -30.37 8.96
CA ALA A 101 25.10 -30.71 9.33
C ALA A 101 24.09 -30.44 8.20
N PRO A 102 22.90 -31.06 8.23
CA PRO A 102 21.79 -30.71 7.35
C PRO A 102 21.41 -29.24 7.45
N HIS A 103 20.92 -28.65 6.35
CA HIS A 103 20.45 -27.27 6.33
C HIS A 103 19.37 -27.05 7.40
N PHE A 104 19.59 -26.05 8.25
CA PHE A 104 18.64 -25.68 9.30
C PHE A 104 17.87 -24.41 8.97
N GLY A 105 18.35 -23.62 8.00
CA GLY A 105 17.68 -22.39 7.62
C GLY A 105 17.80 -22.07 6.15
N VAL A 106 16.90 -21.20 5.70
CA VAL A 106 16.90 -20.67 4.34
C VAL A 106 16.66 -19.16 4.40
N ILE A 107 17.42 -18.42 3.59
CA ILE A 107 17.22 -17.01 3.32
C ILE A 107 16.52 -16.91 1.96
N ASN A 108 15.40 -16.18 1.89
CA ASN A 108 14.70 -15.92 0.64
C ASN A 108 14.57 -14.42 0.40
N ILE A 109 15.37 -13.90 -0.54
CA ILE A 109 15.50 -12.47 -0.84
C ILE A 109 15.46 -12.23 -2.35
N GLY A 110 15.40 -10.96 -2.76
CA GLY A 110 15.34 -10.57 -4.17
C GLY A 110 16.68 -10.70 -4.90
N ASP A 111 17.77 -10.32 -4.24
CA ASP A 111 19.14 -10.32 -4.77
C ASP A 111 20.08 -11.19 -3.92
N ASP A 112 19.93 -12.50 -4.04
CA ASP A 112 20.76 -13.51 -3.38
C ASP A 112 22.24 -13.42 -3.81
N ALA A 113 22.50 -13.17 -5.10
CA ALA A 113 23.85 -13.11 -5.65
C ALA A 113 24.62 -11.89 -5.14
N GLY A 114 23.98 -10.70 -5.12
CA GLY A 114 24.56 -9.49 -4.57
C GLY A 114 24.86 -9.64 -3.08
N PHE A 115 23.89 -10.14 -2.30
CA PHE A 115 24.06 -10.38 -0.87
C PHE A 115 25.19 -11.39 -0.58
N PHE A 116 25.24 -12.51 -1.31
CA PHE A 116 26.26 -13.54 -1.10
C PHE A 116 27.67 -12.97 -1.30
N LYS A 117 27.88 -12.16 -2.34
CA LYS A 117 29.16 -11.49 -2.59
C LYS A 117 29.58 -10.57 -1.44
N THR A 118 28.64 -9.79 -0.89
CA THR A 118 28.93 -8.95 0.29
C THR A 118 29.21 -9.79 1.55
N ALA A 119 28.56 -10.95 1.68
CA ALA A 119 28.75 -11.85 2.80
C ALA A 119 30.09 -12.62 2.73
N GLU A 120 30.69 -12.81 1.55
CA GLU A 120 32.02 -13.44 1.39
C GLU A 120 33.13 -12.63 2.07
N ASP A 121 32.99 -11.31 2.17
CA ASP A 121 33.96 -10.42 2.82
C ASP A 121 33.85 -10.42 4.37
N VAL A 122 33.01 -11.30 4.95
CA VAL A 122 32.72 -11.32 6.40
C VAL A 122 33.35 -12.53 7.08
N ASP A 123 34.42 -12.31 7.85
CA ASP A 123 35.19 -13.37 8.53
C ASP A 123 34.42 -14.15 9.63
N ALA A 124 33.23 -13.67 10.02
CA ALA A 124 32.47 -14.25 11.13
C ALA A 124 32.07 -15.71 10.87
N PHE A 125 31.64 -16.02 9.63
CA PHE A 125 31.13 -17.31 9.18
C PHE A 125 31.81 -17.73 7.88
N ASP A 126 31.59 -18.96 7.44
CA ASP A 126 32.15 -19.45 6.17
C ASP A 126 31.11 -19.35 5.05
N THR A 127 31.58 -19.22 3.81
CA THR A 127 30.73 -19.23 2.61
C THR A 127 31.04 -20.45 1.75
N GLU A 128 30.03 -20.93 1.04
CA GLU A 128 30.15 -22.09 0.14
C GLU A 128 29.17 -21.95 -1.03
N THR A 129 29.50 -22.57 -2.15
CA THR A 129 28.60 -22.65 -3.31
C THR A 129 28.19 -24.09 -3.54
N ASP A 130 26.90 -24.31 -3.79
CA ASP A 130 26.34 -25.59 -4.20
C ASP A 130 25.77 -25.46 -5.62
N ASP A 131 26.44 -26.09 -6.58
CA ASP A 131 26.07 -26.08 -7.99
C ASP A 131 24.88 -27.01 -8.31
N PHE A 132 24.57 -27.97 -7.41
CA PHE A 132 23.54 -29.00 -7.62
C PHE A 132 22.34 -28.88 -6.67
N GLY A 133 22.43 -28.00 -5.68
CA GLY A 133 21.39 -27.72 -4.72
C GLY A 133 20.08 -27.23 -5.36
N SER A 134 18.96 -27.80 -4.91
CA SER A 134 17.61 -27.38 -5.30
C SER A 134 17.00 -26.42 -4.26
N GLY A 135 15.98 -25.67 -4.66
CA GLY A 135 15.31 -24.71 -3.77
C GLY A 135 14.76 -25.36 -2.51
N LEU A 136 15.03 -24.75 -1.36
CA LEU A 136 14.65 -25.25 -0.04
C LEU A 136 13.33 -24.64 0.44
N PHE A 137 13.03 -23.40 0.05
CA PHE A 137 11.87 -22.68 0.55
C PHE A 137 10.53 -23.40 0.28
N GLY A 138 10.37 -23.99 -0.91
CA GLY A 138 9.17 -24.75 -1.29
C GLY A 138 8.91 -25.99 -0.40
N THR A 139 9.94 -26.48 0.30
CA THR A 139 9.84 -27.67 1.17
C THR A 139 9.45 -27.33 2.60
N ILE A 140 9.38 -26.05 2.98
CA ILE A 140 9.27 -25.62 4.38
C ILE A 140 8.03 -26.18 5.09
N ASN A 141 6.94 -26.46 4.37
CA ASN A 141 5.70 -26.99 4.97
C ASN A 141 5.61 -28.52 4.97
N GLN A 142 6.59 -29.22 4.42
CA GLN A 142 6.60 -30.67 4.42
C GLN A 142 6.86 -31.19 5.84
N GLU A 143 6.18 -32.27 6.23
CA GLU A 143 6.26 -32.85 7.58
C GLU A 143 7.68 -33.25 7.99
N GLY A 144 8.52 -33.66 7.03
CA GLY A 144 9.92 -34.02 7.24
C GLY A 144 10.93 -32.87 7.11
N SER A 145 10.48 -31.63 6.89
CA SER A 145 11.39 -30.51 6.65
C SER A 145 12.30 -30.24 7.85
N LYS A 146 13.61 -30.17 7.59
CA LYS A 146 14.65 -29.86 8.60
C LYS A 146 14.93 -28.37 8.73
N LEU A 147 14.22 -27.53 7.98
CA LEU A 147 14.31 -26.09 8.05
C LEU A 147 13.57 -25.60 9.30
N ASN A 148 14.31 -24.96 10.21
CA ASN A 148 13.83 -24.41 11.47
C ASN A 148 13.83 -22.87 11.45
N VAL A 149 14.67 -22.26 10.59
CA VAL A 149 14.82 -20.81 10.50
C VAL A 149 14.53 -20.35 9.07
N LEU A 150 13.64 -19.36 8.95
CA LEU A 150 13.37 -18.66 7.69
C LEU A 150 13.74 -17.20 7.87
N ILE A 151 14.58 -16.68 6.99
CA ILE A 151 14.97 -15.27 6.96
C ILE A 151 14.61 -14.71 5.59
N GLY A 152 14.22 -13.44 5.54
CA GLY A 152 14.11 -12.73 4.27
C GLY A 152 13.31 -11.46 4.41
N SER A 153 12.94 -10.89 3.26
CA SER A 153 12.51 -9.50 3.17
C SER A 153 11.06 -9.34 2.71
N ARG A 154 10.75 -8.26 1.98
CA ARG A 154 9.40 -7.91 1.49
C ARG A 154 8.75 -8.98 0.62
N LYS A 155 9.52 -9.88 0.02
CA LYS A 155 8.99 -11.04 -0.73
C LYS A 155 7.99 -11.86 0.11
N PHE A 156 8.09 -11.83 1.45
CA PHE A 156 7.16 -12.49 2.35
C PHE A 156 5.86 -11.72 2.65
N THR A 157 5.79 -10.42 2.41
CA THR A 157 4.50 -9.70 2.54
C THR A 157 3.53 -10.07 1.40
N GLU A 158 4.07 -10.54 0.27
CA GLU A 158 3.32 -10.75 -0.97
C GLU A 158 2.82 -12.19 -1.18
N GLY A 159 3.42 -13.21 -0.54
CA GLY A 159 2.89 -14.57 -0.63
C GLY A 159 3.75 -15.68 -0.04
N TRP A 160 3.48 -16.04 1.22
CA TRP A 160 3.82 -17.35 1.79
C TRP A 160 2.75 -17.77 2.79
N SER A 161 2.75 -19.02 3.26
CA SER A 161 1.81 -19.52 4.26
C SER A 161 2.45 -20.71 4.97
N SER A 162 2.60 -20.68 6.29
CA SER A 162 3.10 -21.82 7.06
C SER A 162 2.40 -22.01 8.41
N TRP A 163 2.19 -23.29 8.76
CA TRP A 163 1.68 -23.73 10.07
C TRP A 163 2.79 -23.98 11.10
N ARG A 164 4.07 -23.92 10.68
CA ARG A 164 5.23 -24.26 11.53
C ARG A 164 5.79 -23.06 12.30
N VAL A 165 5.22 -21.87 12.09
CA VAL A 165 5.70 -20.63 12.71
C VAL A 165 5.30 -20.60 14.19
N SER A 166 6.29 -20.63 15.08
CA SER A 166 6.12 -20.48 16.53
C SER A 166 6.66 -19.13 17.05
N THR A 167 7.65 -18.57 16.36
CA THR A 167 8.28 -17.29 16.70
C THR A 167 8.52 -16.48 15.43
N MET A 168 8.28 -15.17 15.51
CA MET A 168 8.52 -14.21 14.44
C MET A 168 9.30 -13.02 14.98
N GLY A 169 10.41 -12.69 14.31
CA GLY A 169 11.19 -11.48 14.56
C GLY A 169 10.99 -10.48 13.43
N LEU A 170 10.66 -9.23 13.77
CA LEU A 170 10.48 -8.13 12.83
C LEU A 170 11.58 -7.09 13.08
N LEU A 171 12.48 -6.93 12.12
CA LEU A 171 13.62 -6.01 12.18
C LEU A 171 13.37 -4.85 11.23
N ASN A 172 13.40 -3.61 11.75
CA ASN A 172 13.22 -2.37 10.97
C ASN A 172 12.02 -2.39 10.00
N MET A 173 10.99 -3.19 10.31
CA MET A 173 9.74 -3.28 9.57
C MET A 173 8.68 -2.37 10.21
N GLY A 174 7.91 -1.68 9.37
CA GLY A 174 6.77 -0.86 9.83
C GLY A 174 7.12 0.58 10.21
N GLN A 175 8.25 1.12 9.74
CA GLN A 175 8.55 2.56 9.81
C GLN A 175 7.76 3.41 8.77
N GLY A 176 6.98 2.74 7.91
CA GLY A 176 5.97 3.30 7.01
C GLY A 176 4.94 2.22 6.67
N GLU A 177 3.69 2.65 6.46
CA GLU A 177 2.45 1.88 6.22
C GLU A 177 2.22 0.61 7.07
N GLY A 178 1.24 0.67 7.97
CA GLY A 178 0.72 -0.50 8.69
C GLY A 178 0.02 -1.56 7.81
N SER A 179 -0.16 -1.32 6.50
CA SER A 179 -0.93 -2.18 5.59
C SER A 179 -0.21 -3.51 5.27
N GLN A 180 1.11 -3.50 5.06
CA GLN A 180 1.86 -4.66 4.57
C GLN A 180 2.14 -5.71 5.65
N ILE A 181 2.33 -5.29 6.91
CA ILE A 181 2.55 -6.25 8.01
C ILE A 181 1.23 -6.91 8.41
N ILE A 182 0.09 -6.21 8.31
CA ILE A 182 -1.24 -6.81 8.45
C ILE A 182 -1.44 -7.90 7.39
N GLN A 183 -1.00 -7.67 6.15
CA GLN A 183 -1.02 -8.70 5.10
C GLN A 183 -0.12 -9.89 5.43
N LEU A 184 1.05 -9.67 6.05
CA LEU A 184 1.94 -10.73 6.52
C LEU A 184 1.23 -11.65 7.54
N PHE A 185 0.49 -11.11 8.51
CA PHE A 185 -0.28 -11.94 9.46
C PHE A 185 -1.52 -12.58 8.82
N GLY A 186 -2.20 -11.87 7.91
CA GLY A 186 -3.39 -12.38 7.22
C GLY A 186 -3.09 -13.47 6.18
N ARG A 187 -1.90 -13.47 5.57
CA ARG A 187 -1.51 -14.42 4.50
C ARG A 187 -0.36 -15.35 4.90
N GLY A 188 0.68 -14.81 5.55
CA GLY A 188 1.95 -15.47 5.89
C GLY A 188 1.89 -16.51 7.01
N VAL A 189 1.16 -16.22 8.09
CA VAL A 189 1.10 -17.08 9.27
C VAL A 189 -0.23 -17.80 9.36
N ARG A 190 -0.17 -19.10 9.62
CA ARG A 190 -1.35 -19.93 9.83
C ARG A 190 -1.25 -20.62 11.19
N LEU A 191 -2.23 -20.38 12.05
CA LEU A 191 -2.24 -20.96 13.40
C LEU A 191 -3.00 -22.27 13.38
N LYS A 192 -2.29 -23.39 13.53
CA LYS A 192 -2.92 -24.71 13.67
C LYS A 192 -3.58 -24.74 15.05
N GLY A 193 -4.91 -24.86 15.12
CA GLY A 193 -5.62 -25.02 16.39
C GLY A 193 -5.99 -26.47 16.67
N LYS A 194 -6.55 -26.68 17.87
CA LYS A 194 -6.88 -28.02 18.37
C LYS A 194 -7.85 -28.73 17.41
N GLY A 195 -7.50 -29.94 16.95
CA GLY A 195 -8.34 -30.71 16.04
C GLY A 195 -8.64 -30.03 14.70
N MET A 196 -7.66 -29.28 14.15
CA MET A 196 -7.85 -28.45 12.94
C MET A 196 -8.88 -27.33 13.08
N SER A 197 -9.26 -26.99 14.32
CA SER A 197 -10.03 -25.77 14.60
C SER A 197 -9.12 -24.54 14.57
N LEU A 198 -9.71 -23.34 14.57
CA LEU A 198 -8.97 -22.09 14.79
C LEU A 198 -8.84 -21.73 16.29
N LYS A 199 -9.17 -22.66 17.20
CA LYS A 199 -9.20 -22.43 18.65
C LYS A 199 -8.00 -23.07 19.35
N ARG A 200 -7.59 -22.45 20.47
CA ARG A 200 -6.60 -23.01 21.40
C ARG A 200 -7.24 -24.04 22.34
N SER A 201 -6.43 -24.92 22.90
CA SER A 201 -6.90 -25.78 23.97
C SER A 201 -7.33 -24.94 25.18
N VAL A 202 -8.41 -25.34 25.85
CA VAL A 202 -8.87 -24.70 27.07
C VAL A 202 -8.05 -25.21 28.26
N THR A 203 -7.76 -24.33 29.22
CA THR A 203 -6.86 -24.63 30.35
C THR A 203 -7.20 -25.94 31.07
N ASN A 204 -8.50 -26.22 31.27
CA ASN A 204 -8.95 -27.41 32.02
C ASN A 204 -8.84 -28.72 31.22
N GLU A 205 -8.65 -28.64 29.89
CA GLU A 205 -8.49 -29.81 29.01
C GLU A 205 -7.02 -30.06 28.62
N ARG A 206 -6.09 -29.21 29.08
CA ARG A 206 -4.67 -29.35 28.77
C ARG A 206 -4.05 -30.46 29.64
N PRO A 207 -3.22 -31.34 29.06
CA PRO A 207 -2.41 -32.24 29.85
C PRO A 207 -1.51 -31.44 30.82
N LYS A 208 -1.52 -31.80 32.10
CA LYS A 208 -0.69 -31.14 33.12
C LYS A 208 0.80 -31.37 32.83
N GLY A 209 1.62 -30.35 33.07
CA GLY A 209 3.08 -30.42 32.94
C GLY A 209 3.64 -30.34 31.51
N MET A 210 2.80 -30.37 30.46
CA MET A 210 3.28 -30.20 29.08
C MET A 210 3.54 -28.76 28.67
N HIS A 211 3.07 -27.79 29.47
CA HIS A 211 3.13 -26.36 29.14
C HIS A 211 2.61 -26.04 27.73
N LEU A 212 1.52 -26.72 27.35
CA LEU A 212 0.94 -26.64 26.01
C LEU A 212 0.55 -25.19 25.63
N GLU A 213 0.22 -24.36 26.62
CA GLU A 213 0.00 -22.92 26.43
C GLU A 213 1.20 -22.21 25.81
N ARG A 214 2.43 -22.60 26.14
CA ARG A 214 3.65 -22.03 25.58
C ARG A 214 3.81 -22.43 24.11
N LEU A 215 3.52 -23.69 23.79
CA LEU A 215 3.59 -24.23 22.43
C LEU A 215 2.48 -23.70 21.51
N GLU A 216 1.31 -23.38 22.08
CA GLU A 216 0.19 -22.78 21.35
C GLU A 216 0.31 -21.26 21.19
N THR A 217 1.32 -20.64 21.80
CA THR A 217 1.56 -19.20 21.71
C THR A 217 2.47 -18.88 20.54
N LEU A 218 1.99 -18.03 19.62
CA LEU A 218 2.84 -17.39 18.62
C LEU A 218 3.56 -16.21 19.28
N ASN A 219 4.89 -16.24 19.30
CA ASN A 219 5.69 -15.15 19.86
C ASN A 219 6.10 -14.18 18.75
N ILE A 220 5.90 -12.88 18.98
CA ILE A 220 6.24 -11.82 18.02
C ILE A 220 7.15 -10.83 18.72
N PHE A 221 8.32 -10.57 18.12
CA PHE A 221 9.30 -9.62 18.61
C PHE A 221 9.55 -8.54 17.55
N GLY A 222 9.52 -7.28 17.96
CA GLY A 222 9.83 -6.15 17.09
C GLY A 222 11.03 -5.37 17.64
N VAL A 223 12.04 -5.13 16.80
CA VAL A 223 13.19 -4.28 17.14
C VAL A 223 13.08 -2.97 16.36
N ARG A 224 13.09 -1.84 17.07
CA ARG A 224 12.86 -0.48 16.50
C ARG A 224 11.53 -0.36 15.73
N ALA A 225 10.49 -1.00 16.26
CA ALA A 225 9.17 -1.07 15.61
C ALA A 225 8.12 -0.26 16.39
N ASN A 226 7.84 0.97 15.96
CA ASN A 226 6.69 1.76 16.43
C ASN A 226 5.33 1.08 16.11
N TYR A 227 5.37 0.06 15.25
CA TYR A 227 4.23 -0.72 14.77
C TYR A 227 3.57 -1.64 15.82
N MET A 228 4.27 -2.12 16.85
CA MET A 228 3.66 -3.05 17.83
C MET A 228 2.49 -2.41 18.60
N ALA A 229 2.55 -1.10 18.84
CA ALA A 229 1.42 -0.35 19.39
C ALA A 229 0.24 -0.30 18.41
N ALA A 230 0.47 0.13 17.16
CA ALA A 230 -0.56 0.18 16.13
C ALA A 230 -1.18 -1.19 15.80
N PHE A 231 -0.40 -2.27 15.85
CA PHE A 231 -0.88 -3.63 15.67
C PHE A 231 -1.79 -4.08 16.80
N LYS A 232 -1.45 -3.71 18.05
CA LYS A 232 -2.29 -3.97 19.21
C LYS A 232 -3.62 -3.23 19.08
N ASP A 233 -3.59 -1.93 18.76
CA ASP A 233 -4.79 -1.12 18.57
C ASP A 233 -5.68 -1.68 17.44
N TYR A 234 -5.06 -2.15 16.35
CA TYR A 234 -5.76 -2.87 15.29
C TYR A 234 -6.41 -4.17 15.81
N LEU A 235 -5.67 -5.03 16.51
CA LEU A 235 -6.20 -6.30 17.02
C LEU A 235 -7.38 -6.09 17.98
N ASP A 236 -7.31 -5.05 18.79
CA ASP A 236 -8.38 -4.71 19.74
C ASP A 236 -9.61 -4.18 18.98
N GLY A 237 -9.45 -3.27 18.01
CA GLY A 237 -10.56 -2.84 17.14
C GLY A 237 -11.13 -3.95 16.22
N TYR A 238 -10.30 -4.93 15.84
CA TYR A 238 -10.70 -6.04 14.96
C TYR A 238 -11.58 -7.08 15.64
N LYS A 239 -11.41 -7.30 16.96
CA LYS A 239 -12.20 -8.27 17.74
C LYS A 239 -13.67 -7.86 17.84
N ASP A 240 -13.95 -6.59 18.08
CA ASP A 240 -15.31 -6.09 18.30
C ASP A 240 -16.09 -5.93 16.99
N ASN A 241 -15.40 -5.56 15.90
CA ASN A 241 -16.04 -5.31 14.61
C ASN A 241 -16.21 -6.55 13.73
N GLN A 242 -15.58 -7.69 14.06
CA GLN A 242 -15.65 -8.90 13.22
C GLN A 242 -17.08 -9.44 13.07
N ILE A 243 -17.93 -9.30 14.10
CA ILE A 243 -19.33 -9.77 14.09
C ILE A 243 -20.14 -8.96 13.07
N LYS A 244 -19.83 -7.68 12.90
CA LYS A 244 -20.49 -6.77 11.95
C LYS A 244 -19.82 -6.74 10.57
N GLY A 245 -18.80 -7.57 10.31
CA GLY A 245 -18.08 -7.55 9.04
C GLY A 245 -18.95 -7.99 7.86
N PHE A 246 -18.88 -7.28 6.73
CA PHE A 246 -19.66 -7.54 5.51
C PHE A 246 -19.75 -9.02 5.13
N LYS A 247 -18.60 -9.71 5.15
CA LYS A 247 -18.48 -11.13 4.78
C LYS A 247 -19.20 -12.10 5.74
N ARG A 248 -19.52 -11.67 6.97
CA ARG A 248 -20.22 -12.51 7.96
C ARG A 248 -21.70 -12.19 8.06
N THR A 249 -22.09 -10.97 7.72
CA THR A 249 -23.46 -10.47 7.89
C THR A 249 -24.25 -10.40 6.59
N HIS A 250 -23.57 -10.28 5.44
CA HIS A 250 -24.22 -10.04 4.16
C HIS A 250 -23.85 -11.09 3.11
N PHE A 251 -24.86 -11.70 2.50
CA PHE A 251 -24.72 -12.84 1.57
C PHE A 251 -25.39 -12.54 0.22
N PRO A 252 -24.84 -11.62 -0.59
CA PRO A 252 -25.47 -11.22 -1.85
C PRO A 252 -25.39 -12.33 -2.90
N TRP A 253 -26.34 -12.36 -3.83
CA TRP A 253 -26.21 -13.11 -5.08
C TRP A 253 -25.40 -12.28 -6.07
N LEU A 254 -24.43 -12.90 -6.73
CA LEU A 254 -23.72 -12.25 -7.81
C LEU A 254 -24.72 -11.93 -8.93
N TYR A 255 -24.57 -10.73 -9.53
CA TYR A 255 -25.45 -10.15 -10.56
C TYR A 255 -26.76 -9.54 -10.05
N GLU A 256 -27.10 -9.71 -8.76
CA GLU A 256 -28.27 -9.08 -8.15
C GLU A 256 -27.85 -8.03 -7.13
N VAL A 257 -28.10 -6.76 -7.43
CA VAL A 257 -27.89 -5.69 -6.44
C VAL A 257 -29.00 -5.76 -5.39
N PRO A 258 -28.69 -6.01 -4.10
CA PRO A 258 -29.71 -6.06 -3.06
C PRO A 258 -30.42 -4.72 -2.93
N THR A 259 -31.71 -4.75 -2.58
CA THR A 259 -32.57 -3.55 -2.45
C THR A 259 -31.94 -2.44 -1.61
N ASP A 260 -31.21 -2.82 -0.56
CA ASP A 260 -30.58 -1.89 0.38
C ASP A 260 -29.46 -1.05 -0.26
N PHE A 261 -28.90 -1.52 -1.38
CA PHE A 261 -27.79 -0.90 -2.13
C PHE A 261 -28.23 -0.27 -3.46
N VAL A 262 -29.47 -0.48 -3.91
CA VAL A 262 -29.98 0.13 -5.15
C VAL A 262 -29.88 1.65 -5.05
N GLY A 263 -29.24 2.29 -6.03
CA GLY A 263 -29.00 3.73 -6.06
C GLY A 263 -27.93 4.25 -5.09
N LYS A 264 -27.41 3.41 -4.20
CA LYS A 264 -26.35 3.78 -3.22
C LYS A 264 -24.95 3.36 -3.65
N ILE A 265 -24.85 2.44 -4.60
CA ILE A 265 -23.58 2.01 -5.18
C ILE A 265 -23.51 2.39 -6.66
N LYS A 266 -22.30 2.63 -7.15
CA LYS A 266 -22.07 2.75 -8.59
C LYS A 266 -22.31 1.40 -9.25
N GLN A 267 -23.01 1.43 -10.37
CA GLN A 267 -23.23 0.22 -11.18
C GLN A 267 -21.88 -0.37 -11.60
N PRO A 268 -21.60 -1.63 -11.25
CA PRO A 268 -20.36 -2.28 -11.65
C PRO A 268 -20.27 -2.38 -13.18
N HIS A 269 -19.08 -2.10 -13.73
CA HIS A 269 -18.82 -2.16 -15.16
C HIS A 269 -17.42 -2.71 -15.42
N ALA A 270 -17.30 -3.75 -16.24
CA ALA A 270 -16.02 -4.36 -16.58
C ALA A 270 -15.41 -3.73 -17.84
N THR A 271 -14.10 -3.50 -17.83
CA THR A 271 -13.37 -3.03 -19.02
C THR A 271 -12.19 -3.95 -19.29
N LEU A 272 -12.14 -4.52 -20.48
CA LEU A 272 -11.03 -5.38 -20.92
C LEU A 272 -10.43 -4.84 -22.21
N ASP A 273 -9.11 -4.69 -22.22
CA ASP A 273 -8.35 -4.23 -23.38
C ASP A 273 -7.31 -5.27 -23.79
N LEU A 274 -7.51 -5.83 -24.98
CA LEU A 274 -6.65 -6.90 -25.51
C LEU A 274 -5.52 -6.38 -26.41
N TYR A 275 -5.51 -5.09 -26.76
CA TYR A 275 -4.47 -4.53 -27.64
C TYR A 275 -3.05 -4.63 -27.06
N PRO A 276 -2.79 -4.29 -25.78
CA PRO A 276 -1.43 -4.40 -25.22
C PRO A 276 -0.85 -5.82 -25.28
N ARG A 277 -1.70 -6.83 -25.11
CA ARG A 277 -1.29 -8.24 -25.19
C ARG A 277 -0.96 -8.66 -26.62
N ILE A 278 -1.75 -8.20 -27.59
CA ILE A 278 -1.52 -8.47 -29.01
C ILE A 278 -0.25 -7.76 -29.48
N GLU A 279 -0.07 -6.49 -29.10
CA GLU A 279 1.14 -5.70 -29.38
C GLU A 279 2.41 -6.36 -28.80
N ALA A 280 2.34 -6.91 -27.58
CA ALA A 280 3.45 -7.63 -26.96
C ALA A 280 3.78 -8.97 -27.65
N LEU A 281 2.79 -9.62 -28.29
CA LEU A 281 3.00 -10.86 -29.03
C LEU A 281 3.50 -10.60 -30.47
N SER A 282 3.16 -9.45 -31.06
CA SER A 282 3.56 -9.08 -32.43
C SER A 282 4.94 -8.45 -32.56
N THR A 283 5.66 -8.15 -31.45
CA THR A 283 7.01 -7.53 -31.49
C THR A 283 8.11 -8.31 -32.22
N LYS A 284 7.82 -9.51 -32.77
CA LYS A 284 8.76 -10.24 -33.63
C LYS A 284 8.56 -10.01 -35.14
N ASP A 285 7.41 -9.53 -35.59
CA ASP A 285 7.14 -9.29 -37.01
C ASP A 285 6.36 -7.98 -37.20
N ASN A 286 7.06 -6.97 -37.70
CA ASN A 286 6.62 -5.63 -38.11
C ASN A 286 6.27 -4.60 -37.03
N ALA A 287 6.97 -3.46 -37.12
CA ALA A 287 6.70 -2.22 -36.42
C ALA A 287 5.46 -1.52 -36.99
N THR A 288 4.26 -2.00 -36.67
CA THR A 288 3.03 -1.23 -36.90
C THR A 288 2.85 -0.18 -35.81
N ALA A 289 2.44 1.03 -36.22
CA ALA A 289 2.25 2.19 -35.34
C ALA A 289 1.29 1.86 -34.18
N LYS A 290 1.68 2.23 -32.95
CA LYS A 290 0.83 2.14 -31.76
C LYS A 290 -0.49 2.87 -32.02
N VAL A 291 -1.60 2.13 -32.00
CA VAL A 291 -2.93 2.73 -32.12
C VAL A 291 -3.27 3.41 -30.80
N ALA A 292 -3.58 4.72 -30.86
CA ALA A 292 -4.00 5.47 -29.68
C ALA A 292 -5.22 4.80 -29.01
N PRO A 293 -5.33 4.80 -27.66
CA PRO A 293 -6.40 4.10 -26.92
C PRO A 293 -7.81 4.44 -27.42
N ASP A 294 -8.06 5.70 -27.80
CA ASP A 294 -9.38 6.18 -28.23
C ASP A 294 -9.76 5.74 -29.67
N ALA A 295 -8.79 5.26 -30.45
CA ALA A 295 -9.01 4.69 -31.78
C ALA A 295 -9.21 3.16 -31.75
N ARG A 296 -9.18 2.53 -30.55
CA ARG A 296 -9.38 1.09 -30.39
C ARG A 296 -10.83 0.71 -30.65
N HIS A 297 -11.02 -0.39 -31.36
CA HIS A 297 -12.35 -0.87 -31.71
C HIS A 297 -13.06 -1.44 -30.47
N LYS A 298 -14.28 -0.95 -30.21
CA LYS A 298 -15.18 -1.49 -29.16
C LYS A 298 -15.98 -2.66 -29.73
N GLY A 299 -15.65 -3.86 -29.28
CA GLY A 299 -16.28 -5.11 -29.68
C GLY A 299 -17.36 -5.59 -28.72
N LYS A 300 -18.18 -6.54 -29.20
CA LYS A 300 -19.07 -7.36 -28.38
C LYS A 300 -18.82 -8.83 -28.69
N LEU A 301 -19.09 -9.68 -27.70
CA LEU A 301 -18.99 -11.12 -27.88
C LEU A 301 -20.19 -11.58 -28.71
N ASP A 302 -19.98 -12.59 -29.54
CA ASP A 302 -21.04 -13.09 -30.41
C ASP A 302 -22.06 -13.90 -29.60
N ARG A 303 -23.34 -13.51 -29.64
CA ARG A 303 -24.40 -14.18 -28.88
C ARG A 303 -24.68 -15.59 -29.40
N ALA A 304 -24.52 -15.84 -30.70
CA ALA A 304 -24.68 -17.19 -31.24
C ALA A 304 -23.53 -18.10 -30.78
N ALA A 305 -22.33 -17.55 -30.61
CA ALA A 305 -21.19 -18.29 -30.05
C ALA A 305 -21.41 -18.69 -28.59
N MET A 306 -22.08 -17.85 -27.79
CA MET A 306 -22.39 -18.16 -26.38
C MET A 306 -23.25 -19.42 -26.21
N ALA A 307 -24.05 -19.80 -27.21
CA ALA A 307 -24.82 -21.04 -27.19
C ALA A 307 -23.92 -22.30 -27.19
N MET A 308 -22.66 -22.16 -27.62
CA MET A 308 -21.66 -23.23 -27.68
C MET A 308 -20.65 -23.15 -26.52
N PHE A 309 -20.80 -22.22 -25.58
CA PHE A 309 -19.89 -22.10 -24.45
C PHE A 309 -20.11 -23.23 -23.44
N ASP A 310 -19.01 -23.70 -22.86
CA ASP A 310 -19.01 -24.58 -21.71
C ASP A 310 -19.30 -23.76 -20.44
N TRP A 311 -20.57 -23.63 -20.12
CA TRP A 311 -21.04 -22.89 -18.94
C TRP A 311 -20.61 -23.53 -17.62
N ASP A 312 -20.29 -24.83 -17.59
CA ASP A 312 -19.76 -25.48 -16.39
C ASP A 312 -18.31 -25.01 -16.16
N ALA A 313 -17.50 -24.96 -17.21
CA ALA A 313 -16.15 -24.42 -17.14
C ALA A 313 -16.13 -22.94 -16.75
N VAL A 314 -17.03 -22.11 -17.31
CA VAL A 314 -17.16 -20.69 -16.94
C VAL A 314 -17.56 -20.54 -15.47
N PHE A 315 -18.56 -21.31 -15.02
CA PHE A 315 -19.00 -21.31 -13.62
C PHE A 315 -17.88 -21.71 -12.66
N LEU A 316 -17.13 -22.79 -12.98
CA LEU A 316 -16.02 -23.27 -12.17
C LEU A 316 -14.89 -22.25 -12.10
N ALA A 317 -14.56 -21.57 -13.20
CA ALA A 317 -13.54 -20.52 -13.21
C ALA A 317 -13.91 -19.36 -12.26
N LEU A 318 -15.17 -18.93 -12.24
CA LEU A 318 -15.64 -17.90 -11.31
C LEU A 318 -15.68 -18.39 -9.86
N GLN A 319 -16.05 -19.65 -9.64
CA GLN A 319 -16.05 -20.25 -8.32
C GLN A 319 -14.62 -20.36 -7.76
N GLU A 320 -13.64 -20.77 -8.57
CA GLU A 320 -12.22 -20.78 -8.22
C GLU A 320 -11.71 -19.37 -7.90
N TYR A 321 -12.05 -18.38 -8.74
CA TYR A 321 -11.68 -16.98 -8.49
C TYR A 321 -12.21 -16.47 -7.14
N LYS A 322 -13.49 -16.72 -6.83
CA LYS A 322 -14.09 -16.38 -5.53
C LYS A 322 -13.36 -17.07 -4.37
N LEU A 323 -12.98 -18.34 -4.52
CA LEU A 323 -12.23 -19.08 -3.51
C LEU A 323 -10.85 -18.48 -3.27
N LEU A 324 -10.11 -18.15 -4.33
CA LEU A 324 -8.80 -17.47 -4.25
C LEU A 324 -8.89 -16.12 -3.54
N LYS A 325 -9.97 -15.36 -3.77
CA LYS A 325 -10.26 -14.09 -3.08
C LYS A 325 -10.88 -14.27 -1.70
N THR A 326 -11.21 -15.51 -1.32
CA THR A 326 -11.92 -15.88 -0.10
C THR A 326 -13.34 -15.31 0.02
N TRP A 327 -14.04 -15.00 -1.06
CA TRP A 327 -15.40 -14.44 -1.00
C TRP A 327 -16.48 -15.50 -0.78
N SER A 328 -16.43 -16.14 0.40
CA SER A 328 -17.34 -17.22 0.79
C SER A 328 -18.80 -16.79 0.96
N ASN A 329 -19.06 -15.49 1.11
CA ASN A 329 -20.40 -14.93 1.30
C ASN A 329 -21.10 -14.55 -0.01
N LEU A 330 -20.34 -14.35 -1.09
CA LEU A 330 -20.89 -14.06 -2.40
C LEU A 330 -21.46 -15.36 -2.98
N ARG A 331 -22.76 -15.40 -3.23
CA ARG A 331 -23.43 -16.58 -3.79
C ARG A 331 -23.36 -16.52 -5.32
N LEU A 332 -23.09 -17.65 -5.95
CA LEU A 332 -23.04 -17.78 -7.40
C LEU A 332 -24.02 -18.89 -7.78
N ASP A 333 -24.91 -18.58 -8.72
CA ASP A 333 -25.83 -19.54 -9.31
C ASP A 333 -25.54 -19.66 -10.81
N ARG A 334 -25.68 -20.87 -11.33
CA ARG A 334 -25.36 -21.18 -12.72
C ARG A 334 -26.37 -20.57 -13.69
N GLN A 335 -27.66 -20.61 -13.37
CA GLN A 335 -28.68 -20.07 -14.25
C GLN A 335 -28.63 -18.54 -14.25
N LEU A 336 -28.45 -17.91 -13.08
CA LEU A 336 -28.26 -16.46 -12.99
C LEU A 336 -27.05 -15.96 -13.79
N LEU A 337 -25.95 -16.73 -13.79
CA LEU A 337 -24.77 -16.43 -14.62
C LEU A 337 -25.13 -16.43 -16.12
N ILE A 338 -25.84 -17.46 -16.59
CA ILE A 338 -26.24 -17.60 -17.99
C ILE A 338 -27.19 -16.45 -18.38
N ASP A 339 -28.19 -16.18 -17.55
CA ASP A 339 -29.18 -15.13 -17.79
C ASP A 339 -28.52 -13.74 -17.81
N PHE A 340 -27.58 -13.48 -16.91
CA PHE A 340 -26.79 -12.24 -16.89
C PHE A 340 -25.98 -12.06 -18.17
N CYS A 341 -25.28 -13.09 -18.64
CA CYS A 341 -24.46 -13.02 -19.84
C CYS A 341 -25.27 -12.90 -21.13
N THR A 342 -26.43 -13.56 -21.20
CA THR A 342 -27.28 -13.60 -22.41
C THR A 342 -28.27 -12.44 -22.48
N GLY A 343 -28.49 -11.73 -21.37
CA GLY A 343 -29.35 -10.57 -21.26
C GLY A 343 -28.79 -9.31 -21.94
N SER A 344 -28.39 -8.31 -21.14
CA SER A 344 -27.87 -7.03 -21.62
C SER A 344 -26.35 -7.05 -21.72
N ASP A 345 -25.78 -6.47 -22.78
CA ASP A 345 -24.32 -6.33 -22.93
C ASP A 345 -23.78 -5.05 -22.27
N GLY A 346 -24.63 -4.32 -21.54
CA GLY A 346 -24.29 -3.02 -20.95
C GLY A 346 -23.30 -3.08 -19.78
N TRP A 347 -23.02 -4.26 -19.23
CA TRP A 347 -22.15 -4.44 -18.06
C TRP A 347 -20.65 -4.43 -18.40
N TYR A 348 -20.27 -4.38 -19.68
CA TYR A 348 -18.87 -4.37 -20.07
C TYR A 348 -18.51 -3.57 -21.33
N THR A 349 -17.25 -3.15 -21.39
CA THR A 349 -16.56 -2.60 -22.57
C THR A 349 -15.39 -3.51 -22.93
N LEU A 350 -15.36 -3.98 -24.18
CA LEU A 350 -14.27 -4.80 -24.71
C LEU A 350 -13.56 -4.05 -25.84
N PHE A 351 -12.28 -3.75 -25.66
CA PHE A 351 -11.42 -3.22 -26.71
C PHE A 351 -10.66 -4.38 -27.37
N ILE A 352 -11.01 -4.68 -28.62
CA ILE A 352 -10.48 -5.82 -29.35
C ILE A 352 -10.47 -5.53 -30.87
N PRO A 353 -9.40 -5.90 -31.60
CA PRO A 353 -9.39 -5.79 -33.06
C PRO A 353 -10.53 -6.59 -33.70
N ARG A 354 -11.14 -6.05 -34.77
CA ARG A 354 -12.26 -6.72 -35.47
C ARG A 354 -11.92 -8.12 -35.95
N ALA A 355 -10.71 -8.33 -36.43
CA ALA A 355 -10.25 -9.64 -36.92
C ALA A 355 -10.28 -10.71 -35.81
N GLU A 356 -10.04 -10.33 -34.56
CA GLU A 356 -9.98 -11.26 -33.43
C GLU A 356 -11.36 -11.71 -32.94
N LEU A 357 -12.44 -11.03 -33.38
CA LEU A 357 -13.83 -11.39 -33.08
C LEU A 357 -14.46 -12.32 -34.12
N VAL A 358 -13.87 -12.43 -35.31
CA VAL A 358 -14.41 -13.28 -36.38
C VAL A 358 -14.33 -14.73 -35.94
N ILE A 359 -15.43 -15.48 -36.10
CA ILE A 359 -15.50 -16.89 -35.78
C ILE A 359 -15.42 -17.68 -37.08
N ASN A 360 -14.32 -18.41 -37.26
CA ASN A 360 -14.10 -19.30 -38.39
C ASN A 360 -14.07 -20.78 -37.98
N GLY A 361 -13.89 -21.08 -36.68
CA GLY A 361 -13.92 -22.44 -36.15
C GLY A 361 -14.13 -22.52 -34.63
N PHE A 362 -14.09 -23.74 -34.08
CA PHE A 362 -14.32 -24.00 -32.65
C PHE A 362 -13.25 -23.40 -31.73
N ASP A 363 -12.02 -23.20 -32.23
CA ASP A 363 -10.97 -22.52 -31.47
C ASP A 363 -11.34 -21.05 -31.18
N ASP A 364 -12.02 -20.38 -32.11
CA ASP A 364 -12.49 -19.00 -31.92
C ASP A 364 -13.61 -18.92 -30.87
N VAL A 365 -14.48 -19.93 -30.80
CA VAL A 365 -15.49 -20.06 -29.75
C VAL A 365 -14.82 -20.21 -28.38
N THR A 366 -13.81 -21.08 -28.28
CA THR A 366 -13.02 -21.30 -27.05
C THR A 366 -12.32 -20.01 -26.61
N LYS A 367 -11.77 -19.25 -27.56
CA LYS A 367 -11.15 -17.95 -27.32
C LYS A 367 -12.16 -16.93 -26.82
N GLN A 368 -13.34 -16.83 -27.43
CA GLN A 368 -14.40 -15.92 -26.95
C GLN A 368 -14.88 -16.28 -25.55
N GLN A 369 -14.99 -17.59 -25.22
CA GLN A 369 -15.27 -18.04 -23.85
C GLN A 369 -14.17 -17.58 -22.88
N GLY A 370 -12.89 -17.68 -23.25
CA GLY A 370 -11.78 -17.17 -22.44
C GLY A 370 -11.80 -15.66 -22.22
N ILE A 371 -12.32 -14.89 -23.19
CA ILE A 371 -12.54 -13.44 -23.05
C ILE A 371 -13.72 -13.18 -22.08
N LEU A 372 -14.81 -13.94 -22.21
CA LEU A 372 -15.95 -13.85 -21.31
C LEU A 372 -15.53 -14.09 -19.85
N VAL A 373 -14.73 -15.13 -19.59
CA VAL A 373 -14.23 -15.44 -18.24
C VAL A 373 -13.43 -14.27 -17.65
N GLN A 374 -12.57 -13.62 -18.44
CA GLN A 374 -11.82 -12.44 -17.98
C GLN A 374 -12.74 -11.26 -17.65
N LEU A 375 -13.72 -10.98 -18.51
CA LEU A 375 -14.72 -9.94 -18.28
C LEU A 375 -15.54 -10.20 -17.02
N LEU A 376 -16.03 -11.43 -16.84
CA LEU A 376 -16.81 -11.82 -15.67
C LEU A 376 -15.98 -11.77 -14.38
N THR A 377 -14.70 -12.13 -14.45
CA THR A 377 -13.76 -12.03 -13.31
C THR A 377 -13.61 -10.58 -12.85
N GLU A 378 -13.38 -9.67 -13.81
CA GLU A 378 -13.28 -8.23 -13.55
C GLU A 378 -14.59 -7.65 -13.00
N TYR A 379 -15.72 -8.03 -13.61
CA TYR A 379 -17.04 -7.61 -13.13
C TYR A 379 -17.31 -8.10 -11.70
N THR A 380 -16.99 -9.37 -11.40
CA THR A 380 -17.18 -9.97 -10.08
C THR A 380 -16.40 -9.22 -9.00
N ASP A 381 -15.14 -8.85 -9.28
CA ASP A 381 -14.33 -8.05 -8.36
C ASP A 381 -15.00 -6.69 -8.10
N ARG A 382 -15.32 -5.95 -9.16
CA ARG A 382 -15.98 -4.63 -9.05
C ARG A 382 -17.33 -4.70 -8.32
N PHE A 383 -18.14 -5.69 -8.63
CA PHE A 383 -19.43 -5.92 -7.99
C PHE A 383 -19.28 -6.15 -6.49
N TYR A 384 -18.37 -7.05 -6.10
CA TYR A 384 -18.11 -7.34 -4.69
C TYR A 384 -17.58 -6.12 -3.94
N GLN A 385 -16.63 -5.39 -4.52
CA GLN A 385 -16.06 -4.19 -3.90
C GLN A 385 -17.09 -3.08 -3.76
N ALA A 386 -17.96 -2.88 -4.77
CA ALA A 386 -19.02 -1.87 -4.71
C ALA A 386 -20.01 -2.16 -3.56
N LEU A 387 -20.45 -3.41 -3.40
CA LEU A 387 -21.32 -3.79 -2.28
C LEU A 387 -20.62 -3.67 -0.93
N LYS A 388 -19.37 -4.13 -0.83
CA LYS A 388 -18.58 -4.03 0.39
C LYS A 388 -18.38 -2.57 0.81
N ALA A 389 -18.02 -1.69 -0.12
CA ALA A 389 -17.86 -0.26 0.15
C ALA A 389 -19.19 0.41 0.51
N GLY A 390 -20.29 0.04 -0.15
CA GLY A 390 -21.64 0.49 0.19
C GLY A 390 -22.01 0.12 1.63
N TYR A 391 -21.72 -1.11 2.04
CA TYR A 391 -21.96 -1.61 3.40
C TYR A 391 -21.06 -0.94 4.42
N GLU A 392 -19.74 -0.89 4.17
CA GLU A 392 -18.77 -0.34 5.13
C GLU A 392 -18.96 1.17 5.31
N GLY A 393 -19.41 1.87 4.27
CA GLY A 393 -19.68 3.30 4.34
C GLY A 393 -20.83 3.71 5.26
N GLN A 394 -21.64 2.77 5.77
CA GLN A 394 -22.65 3.05 6.79
C GLN A 394 -22.08 3.10 8.22
N PHE A 395 -20.82 2.69 8.40
CA PHE A 395 -20.11 2.69 9.69
C PHE A 395 -18.97 3.70 9.72
N TYR A 396 -18.94 4.66 8.79
CA TYR A 396 -17.99 5.75 8.89
C TYR A 396 -18.39 6.65 10.04
N ASP A 397 -17.47 6.83 10.98
CA ASP A 397 -17.59 7.78 12.08
C ASP A 397 -16.77 9.03 11.76
N VAL A 398 -17.27 10.18 12.20
CA VAL A 398 -16.54 11.44 12.15
C VAL A 398 -15.51 11.45 13.28
N ALA A 399 -14.24 11.62 12.92
CA ALA A 399 -13.15 11.78 13.86
C ALA A 399 -12.58 13.20 13.79
N TYR A 400 -12.42 13.84 14.94
CA TYR A 400 -11.73 15.12 15.03
C TYR A 400 -10.22 14.91 14.86
N ILE A 401 -9.62 15.67 13.95
CA ILE A 401 -8.17 15.67 13.73
C ILE A 401 -7.56 16.66 14.72
N THR A 402 -6.75 16.14 15.64
CA THR A 402 -5.95 16.91 16.60
C THR A 402 -4.54 17.15 16.05
N ASP A 403 -3.78 18.03 16.70
CA ASP A 403 -2.40 18.39 16.31
C ASP A 403 -1.40 17.23 16.40
N ASP A 404 -1.72 16.19 17.16
CA ASP A 404 -0.98 14.93 17.29
C ASP A 404 -1.42 13.83 16.33
N HIS A 405 -2.45 14.06 15.50
CA HIS A 405 -2.91 13.08 14.52
C HIS A 405 -1.77 12.71 13.55
N GLY A 406 -1.61 11.42 13.23
CA GLY A 406 -0.48 10.90 12.43
C GLY A 406 -0.41 11.38 10.98
N SER A 407 -1.38 12.20 10.56
CA SER A 407 -1.46 12.94 9.30
C SER A 407 -0.84 14.33 9.37
N MET A 408 -0.69 14.90 10.57
CA MET A 408 -0.08 16.21 10.80
C MET A 408 1.44 16.08 10.74
N LEU A 409 2.07 16.91 9.92
CA LEU A 409 3.50 16.86 9.62
C LEU A 409 4.26 17.79 10.57
N LYS A 410 4.60 17.33 11.77
CA LYS A 410 5.28 18.20 12.76
C LYS A 410 6.68 18.68 12.31
N LEU A 411 7.39 17.91 11.49
CA LEU A 411 8.77 18.18 11.08
C LEU A 411 9.04 17.66 9.66
N TYR A 412 9.93 18.36 8.95
CA TYR A 412 10.58 17.81 7.75
C TYR A 412 11.63 16.78 8.17
N GLN A 413 11.58 15.59 7.57
CA GLN A 413 12.63 14.60 7.70
C GLN A 413 13.36 14.47 6.37
N PHE A 414 14.66 14.72 6.36
CA PHE A 414 15.53 14.51 5.21
C PHE A 414 16.47 13.32 5.49
N GLU A 415 16.48 12.34 4.60
CA GLU A 415 17.50 11.27 4.55
C GLU A 415 18.44 11.62 3.41
N ILE A 416 19.72 11.85 3.68
CA ILE A 416 20.68 12.35 2.70
C ILE A 416 21.74 11.28 2.46
N ASP A 417 22.08 11.02 1.19
CA ASP A 417 23.11 10.07 0.83
C ASP A 417 24.48 10.55 1.32
N ALA A 418 25.32 9.64 1.84
CA ALA A 418 26.66 9.95 2.34
C ALA A 418 27.68 10.19 1.20
N THR A 419 27.34 11.05 0.25
CA THR A 419 28.15 11.44 -0.91
C THR A 419 28.54 12.92 -0.82
N ASP A 420 29.50 13.37 -1.65
CA ASP A 420 29.88 14.79 -1.69
C ASP A 420 28.70 15.69 -2.10
N ASN A 421 27.89 15.23 -3.07
CA ASN A 421 26.65 15.89 -3.45
C ASN A 421 25.67 15.93 -2.26
N GLY A 422 25.47 14.82 -1.55
CA GLY A 422 24.62 14.80 -0.35
C GLY A 422 25.07 15.79 0.72
N ARG A 423 26.38 15.89 0.99
CA ARG A 423 26.94 16.87 1.94
C ARG A 423 26.69 18.34 1.53
N GLU A 424 26.69 18.62 0.23
CA GLU A 424 26.29 19.94 -0.28
C GLU A 424 24.82 20.25 0.04
N TYR A 425 23.93 19.29 -0.20
CA TYR A 425 22.50 19.42 0.14
C TYR A 425 22.28 19.59 1.64
N GLU A 426 22.98 18.82 2.48
CA GLU A 426 22.90 18.96 3.94
C GLU A 426 23.24 20.39 4.39
N THR A 427 24.31 20.95 3.81
CA THR A 427 24.74 22.33 4.12
C THR A 427 23.67 23.35 3.73
N LYS A 428 23.13 23.24 2.50
CA LYS A 428 22.08 24.14 2.03
C LYS A 428 20.78 23.99 2.83
N LEU A 429 20.39 22.77 3.21
CA LEU A 429 19.19 22.52 4.02
C LEU A 429 19.33 23.07 5.45
N LYS A 430 20.54 23.04 6.04
CA LYS A 430 20.80 23.69 7.34
C LYS A 430 20.60 25.21 7.25
N VAL A 431 21.06 25.84 6.16
CA VAL A 431 20.79 27.27 5.92
C VAL A 431 19.29 27.54 5.80
N LEU A 432 18.56 26.71 5.03
CA LEU A 432 17.10 26.84 4.89
C LEU A 432 16.39 26.71 6.23
N ARG A 433 16.76 25.71 7.04
CA ARG A 433 16.24 25.50 8.40
C ARG A 433 16.42 26.76 9.25
N ASP A 434 17.61 27.36 9.22
CA ASP A 434 17.91 28.53 10.04
C ASP A 434 17.13 29.78 9.58
N LEU A 435 16.94 29.96 8.27
CA LEU A 435 16.07 31.02 7.71
C LEU A 435 14.61 30.86 8.14
N VAL A 436 14.10 29.62 8.08
CA VAL A 436 12.72 29.28 8.47
C VAL A 436 12.52 29.47 9.97
N ALA A 437 13.45 29.00 10.80
CA ALA A 437 13.42 29.16 12.25
C ALA A 437 13.49 30.64 12.68
N ALA A 438 14.19 31.48 11.91
CA ALA A 438 14.26 32.92 12.13
C ALA A 438 13.05 33.70 11.58
N GLY A 439 12.07 33.03 10.95
CA GLY A 439 10.90 33.68 10.34
C GLY A 439 11.20 34.50 9.08
N LYS A 440 12.38 34.31 8.46
CA LYS A 440 12.83 35.05 7.27
C LYS A 440 12.27 34.46 5.97
N ILE A 441 10.95 34.44 5.85
CA ILE A 441 10.21 33.75 4.78
C ILE A 441 10.64 34.25 3.38
N GLY A 442 10.83 35.55 3.19
CA GLY A 442 11.27 36.12 1.91
C GLY A 442 12.67 35.66 1.47
N GLU A 443 13.59 35.45 2.42
CA GLU A 443 14.93 34.90 2.14
C GLU A 443 14.85 33.39 1.89
N ALA A 444 13.99 32.68 2.63
CA ALA A 444 13.76 31.24 2.44
C ALA A 444 13.16 30.93 1.05
N SER A 445 12.29 31.78 0.49
CA SER A 445 11.77 31.64 -0.88
C SER A 445 12.80 31.84 -1.99
N GLN A 446 13.95 32.43 -1.68
CA GLN A 446 15.07 32.57 -2.64
C GLN A 446 16.03 31.39 -2.59
N TRP A 447 15.82 30.47 -1.64
CA TRP A 447 16.65 29.30 -1.47
C TRP A 447 16.54 28.35 -2.67
N ASN A 448 17.69 27.87 -3.12
CA ASN A 448 17.80 26.86 -4.16
C ASN A 448 18.96 25.90 -3.87
N ALA A 449 18.79 24.67 -4.36
CA ALA A 449 19.85 23.68 -4.53
C ALA A 449 19.76 23.15 -5.97
N PRO A 450 20.79 22.44 -6.48
CA PRO A 450 20.70 21.80 -7.78
C PRO A 450 19.42 20.97 -7.83
N HIS A 451 18.59 21.17 -8.85
CA HIS A 451 17.31 20.48 -9.00
C HIS A 451 16.32 20.55 -7.82
N MET A 452 16.40 21.54 -6.93
CA MET A 452 15.44 21.69 -5.84
C MET A 452 15.24 23.14 -5.42
N VAL A 453 13.99 23.57 -5.26
CA VAL A 453 13.64 24.92 -4.80
C VAL A 453 12.70 24.86 -3.61
N ALA A 454 12.78 25.88 -2.76
CA ALA A 454 11.89 26.08 -1.62
C ALA A 454 10.83 27.14 -1.97
N ILE A 455 9.57 26.80 -1.77
CA ILE A 455 8.42 27.70 -1.98
C ILE A 455 7.87 28.07 -0.60
N SER A 456 8.11 29.29 -0.16
CA SER A 456 7.70 29.74 1.18
C SER A 456 6.47 30.63 1.09
N PHE A 457 5.29 30.02 1.00
CA PHE A 457 4.03 30.73 1.12
C PHE A 457 3.67 30.87 2.61
N ALA A 458 3.72 32.08 3.17
CA ALA A 458 3.55 32.34 4.61
C ALA A 458 2.18 31.89 5.16
N ARG A 459 1.18 31.77 4.30
CA ARG A 459 -0.16 31.29 4.63
C ARG A 459 -0.30 29.78 4.48
N HIS A 460 0.76 29.09 4.09
CA HIS A 460 0.77 27.64 4.09
C HIS A 460 1.04 27.10 5.50
N LEU A 461 0.24 26.13 5.97
CA LEU A 461 0.38 25.54 7.31
C LEU A 461 1.72 24.80 7.53
N TYR A 462 2.44 24.50 6.43
CA TYR A 462 3.79 23.91 6.41
C TYR A 462 4.68 24.65 5.41
N TYR A 463 5.72 25.36 5.86
CA TYR A 463 6.67 25.99 4.95
C TYR A 463 8.11 25.66 5.34
N PRO A 464 9.02 25.58 4.36
CA PRO A 464 8.82 25.77 2.92
C PRO A 464 8.35 24.48 2.22
N LEU A 465 7.57 24.62 1.14
CA LEU A 465 7.23 23.52 0.26
C LEU A 465 8.39 23.23 -0.69
N MET A 466 8.73 21.96 -0.90
CA MET A 466 9.91 21.58 -1.67
C MET A 466 9.50 21.08 -3.06
N ALA A 467 10.06 21.66 -4.11
CA ALA A 467 9.82 21.26 -5.50
C ALA A 467 11.12 20.75 -6.14
N PRO A 468 11.15 19.54 -6.72
CA PRO A 468 12.25 19.11 -7.58
C PRO A 468 12.18 19.91 -8.88
N ASP A 469 13.31 20.33 -9.40
CA ASP A 469 13.42 20.68 -10.81
C ASP A 469 13.47 19.38 -11.62
N VAL A 470 12.86 19.37 -12.80
CA VAL A 470 12.34 18.20 -13.54
C VAL A 470 13.45 17.28 -14.12
N THR A 471 14.70 17.36 -13.63
CA THR A 471 15.88 16.87 -14.37
C THR A 471 16.94 16.11 -13.56
N GLY A 472 16.77 15.81 -12.27
CA GLY A 472 17.83 15.18 -11.48
C GLY A 472 17.38 14.08 -10.51
N ASN A 473 18.22 13.04 -10.36
CA ASN A 473 18.18 12.18 -9.18
C ASN A 473 18.67 12.99 -7.98
N LEU A 474 17.77 13.29 -7.04
CA LEU A 474 18.12 13.95 -5.79
C LEU A 474 18.92 12.97 -4.91
N PRO A 475 20.06 13.37 -4.33
CA PRO A 475 20.86 12.55 -3.40
C PRO A 475 20.23 12.54 -1.99
N LEU A 476 18.90 12.64 -1.91
CA LEU A 476 18.14 12.68 -0.68
C LEU A 476 16.73 12.18 -0.88
N LYS A 477 16.13 11.74 0.23
CA LYS A 477 14.69 11.50 0.37
C LYS A 477 14.16 12.46 1.42
N MET A 478 12.88 12.80 1.30
CA MET A 478 12.24 13.67 2.28
C MET A 478 10.81 13.27 2.59
N ARG A 479 10.34 13.69 3.77
CA ARG A 479 8.96 13.61 4.24
C ARG A 479 8.56 14.98 4.79
N PRO A 480 7.46 15.60 4.32
CA PRO A 480 6.60 15.17 3.20
C PRO A 480 7.33 15.09 1.85
N LEU A 481 6.77 14.34 0.89
CA LEU A 481 7.32 14.24 -0.47
C LEU A 481 7.30 15.59 -1.19
N ALA A 482 8.13 15.70 -2.22
CA ALA A 482 8.19 16.87 -3.07
C ALA A 482 6.90 17.05 -3.90
N PHE A 483 6.70 18.22 -4.49
CA PHE A 483 5.76 18.33 -5.61
C PHE A 483 6.15 17.34 -6.71
N ASP A 484 5.17 16.60 -7.22
CA ASP A 484 5.40 15.60 -8.26
C ASP A 484 5.02 16.13 -9.66
N SER A 485 4.30 17.26 -9.71
CA SER A 485 3.87 17.91 -10.93
C SER A 485 4.26 19.40 -11.01
N PRO A 486 4.79 19.87 -12.14
CA PRO A 486 5.00 21.31 -12.39
C PRO A 486 3.74 22.17 -12.22
N SER A 487 2.54 21.60 -12.41
CA SER A 487 1.27 22.31 -12.22
C SER A 487 0.99 22.66 -10.76
N GLU A 488 1.40 21.83 -9.81
CA GLU A 488 1.26 22.12 -8.37
C GLU A 488 2.15 23.31 -7.99
N VAL A 489 3.40 23.29 -8.46
CA VAL A 489 4.36 24.38 -8.27
C VAL A 489 3.84 25.69 -8.87
N GLN A 490 3.31 25.61 -10.09
CA GLN A 490 2.71 26.76 -10.77
C GLN A 490 1.54 27.31 -9.95
N PHE A 491 0.63 26.47 -9.47
CA PHE A 491 -0.52 26.90 -8.68
C PHE A 491 -0.10 27.63 -7.40
N VAL A 492 0.87 27.11 -6.64
CA VAL A 492 1.32 27.77 -5.40
C VAL A 492 1.97 29.14 -5.70
N ARG A 493 2.80 29.23 -6.74
CA ARG A 493 3.42 30.50 -7.17
C ARG A 493 2.39 31.51 -7.67
N ASP A 494 1.43 31.03 -8.45
CA ASP A 494 0.32 31.83 -8.94
C ASP A 494 -0.52 32.36 -7.79
N LEU A 495 -0.85 31.51 -6.80
CA LEU A 495 -1.62 31.91 -5.62
C LEU A 495 -0.87 32.95 -4.77
N GLU A 496 0.43 32.75 -4.54
CA GLU A 496 1.27 33.72 -3.82
C GLU A 496 1.32 35.07 -4.54
N ALA A 497 1.55 35.06 -5.86
CA ALA A 497 1.64 36.29 -6.63
C ALA A 497 0.27 36.98 -6.77
N PHE A 498 -0.81 36.21 -6.87
CA PHE A 498 -2.19 36.73 -6.88
C PHE A 498 -2.52 37.36 -5.54
N TYR A 499 -2.25 36.70 -4.41
CA TYR A 499 -2.50 37.22 -3.06
C TYR A 499 -1.86 38.60 -2.83
N ASN A 500 -0.71 38.86 -3.47
CA ASN A 500 -0.01 40.14 -3.40
C ASN A 500 -0.53 41.21 -4.39
N SER A 501 -1.41 40.85 -5.33
CA SER A 501 -1.99 41.74 -6.33
C SER A 501 -3.05 42.69 -5.73
N SER A 502 -3.36 43.78 -6.44
CA SER A 502 -4.45 44.69 -6.04
C SER A 502 -5.82 44.02 -6.13
N VAL A 503 -6.02 43.14 -7.12
CA VAL A 503 -7.28 42.42 -7.34
C VAL A 503 -7.60 41.50 -6.15
N ALA A 504 -6.61 40.75 -5.67
CA ALA A 504 -6.80 39.88 -4.51
C ALA A 504 -7.03 40.65 -3.21
N LYS A 505 -6.40 41.82 -3.04
CA LYS A 505 -6.62 42.67 -1.85
C LYS A 505 -8.07 43.14 -1.74
N GLU A 506 -8.74 43.33 -2.87
CA GLU A 506 -10.16 43.68 -2.91
C GLU A 506 -11.04 42.44 -2.66
N LEU A 507 -10.79 41.33 -3.38
CA LEU A 507 -11.57 40.09 -3.25
C LEU A 507 -11.47 39.40 -1.89
N LEU A 508 -10.32 39.54 -1.21
CA LEU A 508 -10.03 38.87 0.06
C LEU A 508 -10.06 39.85 1.25
N ALA A 509 -10.62 41.05 1.07
CA ALA A 509 -10.71 42.05 2.13
C ALA A 509 -11.49 41.50 3.34
N GLY A 510 -10.91 41.62 4.53
CA GLY A 510 -11.51 41.13 5.79
C GLY A 510 -11.49 39.60 5.96
N ARG A 511 -10.69 38.90 5.15
CA ARG A 511 -10.60 37.43 5.21
C ARG A 511 -9.15 36.95 5.30
N SER A 512 -8.95 35.91 6.09
CA SER A 512 -7.69 35.19 6.21
C SER A 512 -7.65 33.99 5.27
N LEU A 513 -6.63 33.93 4.43
CA LEU A 513 -6.37 32.83 3.50
C LEU A 513 -5.32 31.89 4.08
N TYR A 514 -5.55 30.58 3.97
CA TYR A 514 -4.62 29.51 4.32
C TYR A 514 -4.57 28.48 3.20
N LEU A 515 -3.40 27.88 2.98
CA LEU A 515 -3.23 26.76 2.06
C LEU A 515 -2.61 25.59 2.80
N LEU A 516 -3.06 24.39 2.52
CA LEU A 516 -2.47 23.18 3.06
C LEU A 516 -2.37 22.13 1.95
N ARG A 517 -1.17 21.65 1.68
CA ARG A 517 -0.97 20.47 0.85
C ARG A 517 -1.55 19.26 1.57
N ASN A 518 -2.37 18.50 0.87
CA ASN A 518 -2.92 17.26 1.36
C ASN A 518 -1.78 16.25 1.60
N ALA A 519 -1.99 15.29 2.50
CA ALA A 519 -0.93 14.33 2.80
C ALA A 519 -0.64 13.44 1.57
N ASP A 520 0.55 12.86 1.50
CA ASP A 520 0.98 12.07 0.33
C ASP A 520 0.20 10.75 0.13
N THR A 521 -0.61 10.32 1.12
CA THR A 521 -1.32 9.04 1.07
C THR A 521 -2.76 9.17 1.54
N GLN A 522 -3.69 8.48 0.87
CA GLN A 522 -5.11 8.41 1.25
C GLN A 522 -5.35 7.87 2.67
N ALA A 523 -4.39 7.13 3.23
CA ALA A 523 -4.46 6.65 4.60
C ALA A 523 -4.26 7.77 5.65
N LYS A 524 -3.70 8.90 5.23
CA LYS A 524 -3.40 10.05 6.10
C LYS A 524 -4.08 11.34 5.65
N GLY A 525 -4.30 11.55 4.36
CA GLY A 525 -4.93 12.78 3.88
C GLY A 525 -6.42 12.63 3.63
N LEU A 526 -7.02 13.71 3.15
CA LEU A 526 -8.45 13.81 2.90
C LEU A 526 -8.75 13.34 1.46
N GLY A 527 -9.59 12.32 1.32
CA GLY A 527 -9.97 11.76 0.02
C GLY A 527 -11.46 11.44 -0.06
N PHE A 528 -12.00 11.45 -1.27
CA PHE A 528 -13.42 11.25 -1.56
C PHE A 528 -13.62 9.97 -2.35
N ALA A 529 -13.84 8.86 -1.65
CA ALA A 529 -14.00 7.54 -2.26
C ALA A 529 -15.20 7.46 -3.23
N ARG A 530 -16.33 8.08 -2.86
CA ARG A 530 -17.55 8.08 -3.68
C ARG A 530 -17.44 8.96 -4.95
N ALA A 531 -16.56 9.96 -4.94
CA ALA A 531 -16.26 10.84 -6.08
C ALA A 531 -15.21 10.29 -7.06
N GLY A 532 -15.18 8.96 -7.27
CA GLY A 532 -14.19 8.34 -8.17
C GLY A 532 -12.78 8.32 -7.57
N ASN A 533 -12.68 8.12 -6.25
CA ASN A 533 -11.44 8.21 -5.48
C ASN A 533 -10.70 9.53 -5.72
N PHE A 534 -11.44 10.63 -5.77
CA PHE A 534 -10.85 11.95 -5.90
C PHE A 534 -9.99 12.24 -4.67
N TYR A 535 -8.79 12.72 -4.91
CA TYR A 535 -7.81 13.04 -3.89
C TYR A 535 -7.20 14.39 -4.25
N PRO A 536 -7.60 15.49 -3.59
CA PRO A 536 -7.08 16.81 -3.90
C PRO A 536 -5.62 16.93 -3.47
N ASP A 537 -4.85 17.71 -4.22
CA ASP A 537 -3.47 18.02 -3.85
C ASP A 537 -3.43 19.10 -2.75
N PHE A 538 -4.41 19.99 -2.71
CA PHE A 538 -4.47 21.10 -1.76
C PHE A 538 -5.84 21.32 -1.11
N LEU A 539 -5.78 21.88 0.09
CA LEU A 539 -6.86 22.38 0.92
C LEU A 539 -6.66 23.89 1.04
N LEU A 540 -7.47 24.66 0.32
CA LEU A 540 -7.48 26.11 0.35
C LEU A 540 -8.58 26.56 1.31
N TRP A 541 -8.20 27.19 2.41
CA TRP A 541 -9.10 27.56 3.49
C TRP A 541 -9.18 29.08 3.62
N LEU A 542 -10.38 29.63 3.49
CA LEU A 542 -10.68 31.04 3.68
C LEU A 542 -11.53 31.19 4.95
N VAL A 543 -11.20 32.17 5.79
CA VAL A 543 -11.93 32.45 7.03
C VAL A 543 -12.29 33.92 7.04
N ASP A 544 -13.55 34.25 7.28
CA ASP A 544 -13.99 35.62 7.50
C ASP A 544 -13.60 36.07 8.90
N ASP A 545 -12.82 37.15 9.00
CA ASP A 545 -12.21 37.56 10.26
C ASP A 545 -13.24 38.09 11.27
N ALA A 546 -14.43 38.52 10.81
CA ALA A 546 -15.47 39.14 11.64
C ALA A 546 -16.52 38.12 12.12
N THR A 547 -16.96 37.24 11.23
CA THR A 547 -18.03 36.27 11.48
C THR A 547 -17.51 34.89 11.87
N GLY A 548 -16.26 34.57 11.50
CA GLY A 548 -15.70 33.23 11.66
C GLY A 548 -16.21 32.23 10.62
N GLN A 549 -17.01 32.66 9.63
CA GLN A 549 -17.46 31.81 8.53
C GLN A 549 -16.25 31.26 7.76
N GLN A 550 -16.31 29.98 7.42
CA GLN A 550 -15.22 29.23 6.80
C GLN A 550 -15.62 28.71 5.41
N TRP A 551 -14.68 28.80 4.47
CA TRP A 551 -14.76 28.16 3.17
C TRP A 551 -13.56 27.25 2.98
N LEU A 552 -13.78 25.94 2.94
CA LEU A 552 -12.75 24.94 2.67
C LEU A 552 -12.89 24.42 1.24
N SER A 553 -11.90 24.70 0.41
CA SER A 553 -11.88 24.33 -1.01
C SER A 553 -10.83 23.27 -1.29
N PHE A 554 -11.25 22.14 -1.82
CA PHE A 554 -10.40 21.04 -2.28
C PHE A 554 -9.91 21.32 -3.70
N VAL A 555 -8.61 21.49 -3.92
CA VAL A 555 -8.03 21.94 -5.20
C VAL A 555 -7.06 20.88 -5.76
N ASP A 556 -7.24 20.49 -7.03
CA ASP A 556 -6.42 19.48 -7.75
C ASP A 556 -5.91 20.03 -9.09
N PRO A 557 -4.65 20.51 -9.18
CA PRO A 557 -4.02 20.91 -10.44
C PRO A 557 -3.67 19.72 -11.34
N LYS A 558 -4.58 19.36 -12.27
CA LYS A 558 -4.51 18.10 -13.02
C LYS A 558 -4.69 18.23 -14.53
N GLY A 559 -4.07 17.31 -15.27
CA GLY A 559 -4.27 17.17 -16.70
C GLY A 559 -5.55 16.39 -16.99
N ILE A 560 -6.46 16.98 -17.74
CA ILE A 560 -7.79 16.40 -18.01
C ILE A 560 -7.98 15.98 -19.47
N ARG A 561 -6.88 15.88 -20.25
CA ARG A 561 -6.90 15.58 -21.69
C ARG A 561 -7.78 14.40 -22.09
N ASN A 562 -7.76 13.33 -21.28
CA ASN A 562 -8.43 12.06 -21.54
C ASN A 562 -9.70 11.87 -20.69
N LEU A 563 -10.15 12.89 -19.94
CA LEU A 563 -11.35 12.77 -19.11
C LEU A 563 -12.60 13.04 -19.94
N ASP A 564 -13.61 12.20 -19.76
CA ASP A 564 -14.95 12.41 -20.32
C ASP A 564 -15.77 13.37 -19.44
N LEU A 565 -16.76 14.05 -20.02
CA LEU A 565 -17.68 14.91 -19.25
C LEU A 565 -18.48 14.16 -18.17
N ASN A 566 -18.59 12.85 -18.29
CA ASN A 566 -19.27 12.01 -17.32
C ASN A 566 -18.30 11.40 -16.29
N ASP A 567 -17.02 11.79 -16.31
CA ASP A 567 -16.05 11.29 -15.34
C ASP A 567 -16.49 11.71 -13.92
N PRO A 568 -16.54 10.77 -12.96
CA PRO A 568 -16.96 11.08 -11.59
C PRO A 568 -16.15 12.19 -10.91
N LYS A 569 -14.89 12.40 -11.29
CA LYS A 569 -14.06 13.48 -10.73
C LYS A 569 -14.59 14.86 -11.09
N LEU A 570 -15.20 15.01 -12.28
CA LEU A 570 -15.85 16.25 -12.69
C LEU A 570 -17.20 16.49 -11.98
N GLY A 571 -17.70 15.49 -11.25
CA GLY A 571 -18.94 15.60 -10.46
C GLY A 571 -18.72 16.03 -9.00
N LEU A 572 -17.47 16.12 -8.53
CA LEU A 572 -17.18 16.36 -7.12
C LEU A 572 -17.71 17.70 -6.60
N TYR A 573 -17.71 18.75 -7.43
CA TYR A 573 -18.22 20.08 -7.04
C TYR A 573 -19.67 20.02 -6.54
N SER A 574 -20.46 19.05 -7.02
CA SER A 574 -21.84 18.81 -6.58
C SER A 574 -21.89 17.84 -5.40
N GLU A 575 -21.14 16.73 -5.45
CA GLU A 575 -21.11 15.73 -4.38
C GLU A 575 -20.65 16.33 -3.04
N ILE A 576 -19.69 17.26 -3.06
CA ILE A 576 -19.19 17.90 -1.84
C ILE A 576 -20.26 18.75 -1.14
N LYS A 577 -21.24 19.28 -1.88
CA LYS A 577 -22.37 20.03 -1.30
C LYS A 577 -23.36 19.12 -0.59
N GLU A 578 -23.56 17.90 -1.08
CA GLU A 578 -24.34 16.90 -0.34
C GLU A 578 -23.62 16.50 0.97
N ARG A 579 -22.28 16.37 0.93
CA ARG A 579 -21.49 16.13 2.15
C ARG A 579 -21.56 17.29 3.14
N GLN A 580 -21.54 18.52 2.64
CA GLN A 580 -21.71 19.70 3.50
C GLN A 580 -23.05 19.65 4.24
N LYS A 581 -24.15 19.24 3.56
CA LYS A 581 -25.46 19.06 4.21
C LYS A 581 -25.44 17.94 5.25
N GLU A 582 -24.73 16.84 4.98
CA GLU A 582 -24.58 15.73 5.93
C GLU A 582 -23.79 16.15 7.20
N LEU A 583 -22.84 17.08 7.08
CA LEU A 583 -22.05 17.60 8.20
C LEU A 583 -22.86 18.54 9.11
N ASP A 584 -23.87 19.21 8.55
CA ASP A 584 -24.78 20.13 9.26
C ASP A 584 -24.05 21.21 10.09
N ASP A 585 -22.93 21.71 9.57
CA ASP A 585 -22.18 22.82 10.15
C ASP A 585 -22.54 24.13 9.42
N PRO A 586 -23.24 25.08 10.07
CA PRO A 586 -23.67 26.33 9.43
C PRO A 586 -22.50 27.25 9.08
N ASP A 587 -21.37 27.11 9.78
CA ASP A 587 -20.22 28.00 9.63
C ASP A 587 -19.21 27.47 8.59
N LEU A 588 -19.43 26.27 8.02
CA LEU A 588 -18.53 25.63 7.07
C LEU A 588 -19.14 25.44 5.67
N ILE A 589 -18.51 26.05 4.68
CA ILE A 589 -18.84 25.88 3.27
C ILE A 589 -17.74 25.08 2.58
N LEU A 590 -18.11 23.99 1.90
CA LEU A 590 -17.17 23.11 1.19
C LEU A 590 -17.24 23.33 -0.32
N ASN A 591 -16.09 23.45 -0.97
CA ASN A 591 -15.99 23.57 -2.43
C ASN A 591 -14.95 22.58 -2.98
N ALA A 592 -15.05 22.23 -4.26
CA ALA A 592 -14.03 21.44 -4.94
C ALA A 592 -13.74 22.02 -6.32
N PHE A 593 -12.47 22.05 -6.72
CA PHE A 593 -12.00 22.62 -7.97
C PHE A 593 -10.95 21.72 -8.64
N ILE A 594 -11.04 21.62 -9.97
CA ILE A 594 -9.97 21.05 -10.80
C ILE A 594 -9.31 22.19 -11.56
N LEU A 595 -8.00 22.36 -11.38
CA LEU A 595 -7.22 23.36 -12.12
C LEU A 595 -6.51 22.67 -13.28
N SER A 596 -7.07 22.81 -14.48
CA SER A 596 -6.54 22.17 -15.66
C SER A 596 -5.31 22.91 -16.19
N TYR A 597 -4.17 22.20 -16.24
CA TYR A 597 -3.03 22.63 -17.05
C TYR A 597 -3.15 22.17 -18.51
N THR A 598 -4.15 21.33 -18.84
CA THR A 598 -4.46 21.00 -20.24
C THR A 598 -5.28 22.13 -20.85
N ARG A 599 -4.87 22.64 -22.01
CA ARG A 599 -5.62 23.68 -22.73
C ARG A 599 -6.97 23.15 -23.14
N TYR A 600 -7.98 24.02 -23.13
CA TYR A 600 -9.32 23.68 -23.60
C TYR A 600 -9.32 23.13 -25.04
N SER A 601 -8.48 23.68 -25.92
CA SER A 601 -8.32 23.22 -27.31
C SER A 601 -7.77 21.81 -27.44
N ASP A 602 -7.09 21.31 -26.42
CA ASP A 602 -6.34 20.05 -26.46
C ASP A 602 -7.14 18.89 -25.84
N LEU A 603 -8.36 19.16 -25.36
CA LEU A 603 -9.28 18.17 -24.81
C LEU A 603 -9.86 17.30 -25.93
N LEU A 604 -9.69 15.97 -25.82
CA LEU A 604 -10.12 15.04 -26.87
C LEU A 604 -11.60 14.68 -26.76
N ASN A 605 -12.09 14.43 -25.54
CA ASN A 605 -13.43 13.89 -25.31
C ASN A 605 -14.45 14.94 -24.84
N VAL A 606 -13.97 16.14 -24.45
CA VAL A 606 -14.83 17.23 -24.00
C VAL A 606 -15.21 18.16 -25.17
N GLY A 607 -14.32 18.33 -26.14
CA GLY A 607 -14.47 19.26 -27.27
C GLY A 607 -15.61 18.92 -28.24
N SER A 608 -16.22 17.74 -28.15
CA SER A 608 -17.38 17.33 -28.95
C SER A 608 -18.72 17.36 -28.19
N ALA A 609 -18.70 17.51 -26.85
CA ALA A 609 -19.88 17.31 -26.00
C ALA A 609 -20.17 18.42 -24.99
N GLY A 610 -19.25 19.37 -24.73
CA GLY A 610 -19.50 20.43 -23.76
C GLY A 610 -18.73 21.72 -24.01
N SER A 611 -19.35 22.86 -23.64
CA SER A 611 -18.73 24.18 -23.74
C SER A 611 -17.80 24.45 -22.58
N ARG A 612 -16.84 25.36 -22.77
CA ARG A 612 -15.97 25.83 -21.69
C ARG A 612 -16.75 26.37 -20.48
N ALA A 613 -17.86 27.08 -20.72
CA ALA A 613 -18.72 27.57 -19.65
C ALA A 613 -19.31 26.41 -18.81
N GLN A 614 -19.70 25.29 -19.42
CA GLN A 614 -20.21 24.12 -18.71
C GLN A 614 -19.14 23.44 -17.84
N LEU A 615 -17.87 23.51 -18.23
CA LEU A 615 -16.76 23.04 -17.39
C LEU A 615 -16.51 23.98 -16.21
N GLU A 616 -16.57 25.29 -16.44
CA GLU A 616 -16.44 26.30 -15.38
C GLU A 616 -17.59 26.21 -14.36
N GLU A 617 -18.83 25.95 -14.80
CA GLU A 617 -19.99 25.64 -13.93
C GLU A 617 -19.77 24.39 -13.06
N ARG A 618 -18.92 23.47 -13.51
CA ARG A 618 -18.50 22.26 -12.77
C ARG A 618 -17.21 22.48 -11.99
N HIS A 619 -16.80 23.73 -11.80
CA HIS A 619 -15.59 24.14 -11.08
C HIS A 619 -14.29 23.61 -11.69
N VAL A 620 -14.27 23.43 -13.02
CA VAL A 620 -13.07 23.13 -13.79
C VAL A 620 -12.54 24.42 -14.40
N LEU A 621 -11.42 24.91 -13.91
CA LEU A 621 -10.80 26.17 -14.33
C LEU A 621 -9.51 25.89 -15.09
N PHE A 622 -9.12 26.76 -16.02
CA PHE A 622 -7.96 26.56 -16.89
C PHE A 622 -6.81 27.48 -16.48
N MET A 623 -5.65 26.90 -16.14
CA MET A 623 -4.48 27.66 -15.69
C MET A 623 -3.86 28.52 -16.81
N ASP A 624 -4.05 28.13 -18.08
CA ASP A 624 -3.56 28.87 -19.26
C ASP A 624 -4.33 30.18 -19.52
N ASP A 625 -5.41 30.44 -18.77
CA ASP A 625 -6.14 31.71 -18.80
C ASP A 625 -5.35 32.87 -18.21
N GLY A 626 -4.24 32.56 -17.55
CA GLY A 626 -3.43 33.48 -16.78
C GLY A 626 -3.86 33.52 -15.32
N ARG A 627 -2.85 33.62 -14.45
CA ARG A 627 -2.95 33.68 -12.98
C ARG A 627 -4.16 34.47 -12.47
N ASP A 628 -4.25 35.74 -12.87
CA ASP A 628 -5.26 36.65 -12.32
C ASP A 628 -6.67 36.27 -12.76
N ALA A 629 -6.84 35.71 -13.96
CA ALA A 629 -8.15 35.32 -14.48
C ALA A 629 -8.71 34.08 -13.79
N TYR A 630 -7.95 32.98 -13.73
CA TYR A 630 -8.47 31.74 -13.14
C TYR A 630 -8.58 31.82 -11.62
N LEU A 631 -7.68 32.53 -10.93
CA LEU A 631 -7.78 32.69 -9.48
C LEU A 631 -8.92 33.63 -9.09
N SER A 632 -9.17 34.71 -9.85
CA SER A 632 -10.36 35.55 -9.60
C SER A 632 -11.65 34.73 -9.75
N LYS A 633 -11.75 33.89 -10.79
CA LYS A 633 -12.89 32.96 -10.95
C LYS A 633 -13.02 31.98 -9.79
N LEU A 634 -11.91 31.40 -9.34
CA LEU A 634 -11.90 30.48 -8.19
C LEU A 634 -12.49 31.16 -6.96
N PHE A 635 -11.98 32.33 -6.58
CA PHE A 635 -12.45 33.02 -5.37
C PHE A 635 -13.90 33.52 -5.51
N GLN A 636 -14.32 33.98 -6.69
CA GLN A 636 -15.72 34.32 -6.95
C GLN A 636 -16.66 33.11 -6.78
N LEU A 637 -16.26 31.92 -7.26
CA LEU A 637 -17.03 30.68 -7.12
C LEU A 637 -17.03 30.12 -5.70
N VAL A 638 -16.00 30.40 -4.90
CA VAL A 638 -15.99 30.08 -3.47
C VAL A 638 -17.09 30.84 -2.71
N GLY A 639 -17.61 31.93 -3.28
CA GLY A 639 -18.55 32.84 -2.61
C GLY A 639 -17.84 33.92 -1.80
N ALA A 640 -16.62 34.30 -2.22
CA ALA A 640 -15.88 35.43 -1.69
C ALA A 640 -16.47 36.75 -2.22
#